data_AF-D3DFK8-F1
#
_entry.id   AF-D3DFK8-F1
#
_cell.length_a   1.000
_cell.length_b   1.000
_cell.length_c   1.000
_cell.angle_alpha   90.00
_cell.angle_beta   90.00
_cell.angle_gamma   90.00
#
_symmetry.space_group_name_H-M   'P 1'
#
loop_
_entity.id
_entity.type
_entity.pdbx_description
1 polymer ?
#
loop_
_entity_poly.entity_id
_entity_poly.type
_entity_poly.pdbx_seq_one_letter_code
_entity_poly.pdbx_strand_id
1 'polypeptide(L)'
;MVEIRGKETPSCMEYFAKGLRVSENGFLYGGVFWCGDENYAESLSKLLYKIIKKKDKLEECKKMFKEFLEKVDFSLQGEAIYKKDRVIWLKPRELFRKEREAVFERFRKDKIFRLAEGVVSIASQIEKSSGLAFLRILEAQGEDITKESVWKGREDLIDIWKNKTEDGEIKEYLSKVAQIGYIIKTYLAPEDFKKPSIFKLFSYLAPFDFKIFEDAYLVSRARLFERKTKAEDLIEELKQEKVIWEDLLYAFKKEGITEEELKKVLEKAFNEKFLRKLRQDWKELLKDIIKGEEKKAIGSFVKKQMREEGWVSYGSFRVPNKEISLYIFYEKGVESKVEKFKEGLEKSAKAFSRFTGNIGIKIERSLPIDGLIPDFDKLKNMNFSNLLHQDSFELLFNLAYFNCRLKGFVDVMQNKNPVGILLLLDTDIREDGGGYSFWDAFNFIYEFFSLPVQTLNKTTINLFCGFSEGKIKEKEVQGVYKNLFISLLKDLKTLEFEFEGFNLPTQLNVFAVLEKPSTGFCYRRGDPTQKAYRHFLYEIYKISVNGNRATVELEDKYLVLTGGLDFEADKFRRWIEEKAKDGETKFCFITAGAWEDSYMNEIISKSGESSNIKSKSLFVEYSELPTAYISDKAQEDCFVIYTSEFEKLKESLGISKESNKVSLAIKPADIKDESRFRLDDGEFFYHSSLQVFSTDGLGWERDDVYSERRNLFLFTLLALSQYESESFQSPYSKLDLWQKRKSLYLKIRRNQGEYQIPLNAVLYEMIYLISKIPADKNLG
;
A
#
# COMPACT_ATOMS: atom_id res chain seq x y z
N MET A 1 27.88 -28.55 -14.93
CA MET A 1 26.69 -28.17 -15.70
C MET A 1 25.59 -29.15 -15.34
N VAL A 2 24.65 -28.74 -14.50
CA VAL A 2 23.47 -29.55 -14.15
C VAL A 2 22.33 -29.05 -15.02
N GLU A 3 21.71 -29.96 -15.75
CA GLU A 3 20.58 -29.71 -16.66
C GLU A 3 19.40 -29.16 -15.86
N ILE A 4 19.04 -27.90 -16.14
CA ILE A 4 17.99 -27.16 -15.43
C ILE A 4 16.65 -27.63 -16.00
N ARG A 5 15.99 -28.57 -15.32
CA ARG A 5 14.60 -28.90 -15.61
C ARG A 5 13.71 -27.75 -15.16
N GLY A 6 13.38 -26.84 -16.08
CA GLY A 6 12.15 -26.05 -15.97
C GLY A 6 10.96 -27.02 -15.86
N LYS A 7 10.00 -26.74 -14.98
CA LYS A 7 8.71 -27.46 -15.00
C LYS A 7 8.11 -27.29 -16.41
N GLU A 8 7.42 -28.30 -16.93
CA GLU A 8 6.58 -28.14 -18.13
C GLU A 8 5.66 -26.94 -17.94
N THR A 9 5.58 -26.08 -18.96
CA THR A 9 4.63 -24.98 -19.02
C THR A 9 3.23 -25.52 -18.72
N PRO A 10 2.51 -25.00 -17.71
CA PRO A 10 1.14 -25.38 -17.48
C PRO A 10 0.34 -25.21 -18.77
N SER A 11 -0.34 -26.27 -19.22
CA SER A 11 -1.13 -26.24 -20.45
C SER A 11 -2.12 -25.06 -20.50
N CYS A 12 -2.56 -24.58 -19.32
CA CYS A 12 -3.43 -23.41 -19.17
C CYS A 12 -2.88 -22.12 -19.79
N MET A 13 -1.55 -21.95 -19.84
CA MET A 13 -0.93 -20.74 -20.37
C MET A 13 -1.06 -20.63 -21.90
N GLU A 14 -1.18 -21.75 -22.61
CA GLU A 14 -1.24 -21.77 -24.07
C GLU A 14 -2.67 -21.61 -24.62
N TYR A 15 -3.69 -21.72 -23.77
CA TYR A 15 -5.08 -21.77 -24.20
C TYR A 15 -5.52 -20.49 -24.92
N PHE A 16 -5.10 -19.31 -24.45
CA PHE A 16 -5.39 -18.06 -25.13
C PHE A 16 -4.69 -18.03 -26.48
N ALA A 17 -3.37 -18.25 -26.52
CA ALA A 17 -2.60 -18.25 -27.77
C ALA A 17 -3.21 -19.15 -28.85
N LYS A 18 -3.63 -20.36 -28.47
CA LYS A 18 -4.24 -21.38 -29.34
C LYS A 18 -5.75 -21.21 -29.59
N GLY A 19 -6.41 -20.26 -28.92
CA GLY A 19 -7.86 -20.04 -29.05
C GLY A 19 -8.73 -21.18 -28.50
N LEU A 20 -8.23 -21.92 -27.50
CA LEU A 20 -8.91 -23.07 -26.90
C LEU A 20 -9.87 -22.63 -25.77
N ARG A 21 -11.13 -23.09 -25.82
CA ARG A 21 -12.08 -22.96 -24.71
C ARG A 21 -11.91 -24.13 -23.73
N VAL A 22 -11.90 -23.83 -22.43
CA VAL A 22 -11.53 -24.78 -21.37
C VAL A 22 -12.63 -24.98 -20.34
N SER A 23 -13.58 -24.05 -20.24
CA SER A 23 -14.68 -24.10 -19.27
C SER A 23 -15.96 -23.49 -19.87
N GLU A 24 -17.12 -23.91 -19.37
CA GLU A 24 -18.43 -23.34 -19.75
C GLU A 24 -18.53 -21.85 -19.39
N ASN A 25 -17.80 -21.41 -18.35
CA ASN A 25 -17.80 -20.03 -17.86
C ASN A 25 -16.79 -19.12 -18.58
N GLY A 26 -16.00 -19.65 -19.54
CA GLY A 26 -15.04 -18.86 -20.32
C GLY A 26 -13.88 -18.26 -19.50
N PHE A 27 -13.68 -18.66 -18.25
CA PHE A 27 -12.61 -18.10 -17.43
C PHE A 27 -11.25 -18.62 -17.90
N LEU A 28 -10.37 -17.69 -18.26
CA LEU A 28 -8.98 -17.99 -18.63
C LEU A 28 -8.07 -17.25 -17.70
N TYR A 29 -7.25 -18.03 -17.03
CA TYR A 29 -6.65 -17.56 -15.82
C TYR A 29 -5.35 -16.76 -16.11
N GLY A 30 -4.61 -17.01 -17.21
CA GLY A 30 -3.42 -16.26 -17.66
C GLY A 30 -2.89 -16.71 -19.06
N GLY A 31 -1.77 -16.16 -19.54
CA GLY A 31 -1.14 -16.51 -20.83
C GLY A 31 -1.49 -15.59 -22.01
N VAL A 32 -1.88 -14.35 -21.74
CA VAL A 32 -2.33 -13.38 -22.75
C VAL A 32 -1.16 -12.64 -23.38
N PHE A 33 -0.15 -12.25 -22.61
CA PHE A 33 1.05 -11.59 -23.14
C PHE A 33 2.26 -12.51 -23.14
N TRP A 34 2.30 -13.50 -22.23
CA TRP A 34 3.40 -14.46 -22.17
C TRP A 34 2.89 -15.85 -21.83
N CYS A 35 2.96 -16.77 -22.80
CA CYS A 35 2.47 -18.14 -22.68
C CYS A 35 3.56 -19.22 -22.88
N GLY A 36 4.79 -18.81 -23.18
CA GLY A 36 5.89 -19.72 -23.54
C GLY A 36 5.95 -20.11 -25.02
N ASP A 37 4.93 -19.77 -25.83
CA ASP A 37 4.98 -19.91 -27.28
C ASP A 37 5.79 -18.74 -27.89
N GLU A 38 6.93 -19.09 -28.48
CA GLU A 38 7.86 -18.12 -29.06
C GLU A 38 7.27 -17.39 -30.28
N ASN A 39 6.48 -18.05 -31.13
CA ASN A 39 5.88 -17.42 -32.30
C ASN A 39 4.84 -16.37 -31.89
N TYR A 40 4.07 -16.68 -30.84
CA TYR A 40 3.12 -15.76 -30.24
C TYR A 40 3.84 -14.55 -29.62
N ALA A 41 4.87 -14.80 -28.81
CA ALA A 41 5.68 -13.76 -28.17
C ALA A 41 6.40 -12.86 -29.20
N GLU A 42 6.92 -13.44 -30.28
CA GLU A 42 7.55 -12.70 -31.38
C GLU A 42 6.56 -11.77 -32.08
N SER A 43 5.37 -12.26 -32.41
CA SER A 43 4.33 -11.46 -33.08
C SER A 43 3.89 -10.28 -32.23
N LEU A 44 3.71 -10.50 -30.92
CA LEU A 44 3.38 -9.45 -29.97
C LEU A 44 4.54 -8.46 -29.79
N SER A 45 5.78 -8.94 -29.72
CA SER A 45 6.97 -8.10 -29.62
C SER A 45 7.12 -7.17 -30.82
N LYS A 46 6.84 -7.64 -32.04
CA LYS A 46 6.82 -6.82 -33.26
C LYS A 46 5.78 -5.70 -33.17
N LEU A 47 4.60 -6.01 -32.64
CA LEU A 47 3.53 -5.03 -32.45
C LEU A 47 3.91 -3.97 -31.40
N LEU A 48 4.42 -4.40 -30.24
CA LEU A 48 4.87 -3.51 -29.18
C LEU A 48 6.03 -2.62 -29.65
N TYR A 49 6.98 -3.17 -30.40
CA TYR A 49 8.05 -2.38 -31.01
C TYR A 49 7.52 -1.34 -32.02
N LYS A 50 6.48 -1.66 -32.79
CA LYS A 50 5.80 -0.68 -33.66
C LYS A 50 5.13 0.44 -32.84
N ILE A 51 4.47 0.11 -31.73
CA ILE A 51 3.87 1.08 -30.80
C ILE A 51 4.93 2.03 -30.25
N ILE A 52 6.10 1.49 -29.86
CA ILE A 52 7.26 2.28 -29.43
C ILE A 52 7.66 3.24 -30.56
N LYS A 53 7.86 2.74 -31.79
CA LYS A 53 8.43 3.51 -32.92
C LYS A 53 7.50 4.54 -33.60
N LYS A 54 6.16 4.40 -33.53
CA LYS A 54 5.23 5.15 -34.41
C LYS A 54 4.03 5.77 -33.66
N LYS A 55 4.24 6.93 -33.02
CA LYS A 55 3.16 7.70 -32.36
C LYS A 55 2.07 8.18 -33.34
N ASP A 56 2.45 8.63 -34.54
CA ASP A 56 1.52 9.25 -35.50
C ASP A 56 0.61 8.25 -36.23
N LYS A 57 0.77 6.96 -35.96
CA LYS A 57 -0.05 5.87 -36.50
C LYS A 57 -0.76 5.08 -35.41
N LEU A 58 -1.21 5.78 -34.37
CA LEU A 58 -1.87 5.18 -33.21
C LEU A 58 -3.04 4.28 -33.59
N GLU A 59 -3.93 4.75 -34.47
CA GLU A 59 -5.11 4.00 -34.92
C GLU A 59 -4.74 2.71 -35.67
N GLU A 60 -3.66 2.73 -36.46
CA GLU A 60 -3.14 1.53 -37.12
C GLU A 60 -2.64 0.52 -36.08
N CYS A 61 -1.86 0.98 -35.09
CA CYS A 61 -1.37 0.12 -34.01
C CYS A 61 -2.51 -0.44 -33.15
N LYS A 62 -3.53 0.37 -32.87
CA LYS A 62 -4.72 -0.02 -32.12
C LYS A 62 -5.52 -1.09 -32.87
N LYS A 63 -5.72 -0.92 -34.17
CA LYS A 63 -6.35 -1.93 -35.04
C LYS A 63 -5.55 -3.23 -35.05
N MET A 64 -4.23 -3.16 -35.22
CA MET A 64 -3.37 -4.34 -35.22
C MET A 64 -3.37 -5.06 -33.86
N PHE A 65 -3.40 -4.31 -32.75
CA PHE A 65 -3.52 -4.88 -31.40
C PHE A 65 -4.86 -5.58 -31.20
N LYS A 66 -5.93 -5.01 -31.74
CA LYS A 66 -7.25 -5.65 -31.73
C LYS A 66 -7.23 -6.96 -32.52
N GLU A 67 -6.71 -6.93 -33.74
CA GLU A 67 -6.59 -8.11 -34.59
C GLU A 67 -5.70 -9.20 -33.96
N PHE A 68 -4.60 -8.81 -33.30
CA PHE A 68 -3.74 -9.73 -32.56
C PHE A 68 -4.49 -10.44 -31.44
N LEU A 69 -5.28 -9.73 -30.64
CA LEU A 69 -6.06 -10.34 -29.57
C LEU A 69 -7.19 -11.23 -30.13
N GLU A 70 -7.86 -10.77 -31.18
CA GLU A 70 -9.04 -11.43 -31.74
C GLU A 70 -8.76 -12.64 -32.64
N LYS A 71 -7.59 -12.76 -33.26
CA LYS A 71 -7.31 -13.81 -34.26
C LYS A 71 -6.12 -14.69 -33.87
N VAL A 72 -6.27 -16.01 -34.00
CA VAL A 72 -5.18 -16.96 -33.72
C VAL A 72 -4.03 -16.85 -34.74
N ASP A 73 -4.36 -16.69 -36.02
CA ASP A 73 -3.38 -16.70 -37.10
C ASP A 73 -2.79 -15.31 -37.43
N PHE A 74 -3.02 -14.32 -36.56
CA PHE A 74 -2.48 -12.98 -36.77
C PHE A 74 -0.97 -12.99 -36.54
N SER A 75 -0.22 -12.80 -37.62
CA SER A 75 1.23 -12.68 -37.59
C SER A 75 1.68 -11.38 -38.25
N LEU A 76 2.74 -10.80 -37.71
CA LEU A 76 3.36 -9.61 -38.28
C LEU A 76 4.66 -9.98 -38.99
N GLN A 77 4.79 -9.50 -40.23
CA GLN A 77 6.05 -9.58 -40.97
C GLN A 77 7.11 -8.63 -40.36
N GLY A 78 8.37 -9.05 -40.45
CA GLY A 78 9.55 -8.36 -39.89
C GLY A 78 10.22 -9.15 -38.76
N GLU A 79 11.36 -8.64 -38.29
CA GLU A 79 12.13 -9.25 -37.19
C GLU A 79 11.58 -8.81 -35.82
N ALA A 80 11.48 -9.75 -34.88
CA ALA A 80 11.15 -9.44 -33.50
C ALA A 80 12.41 -8.94 -32.76
N ILE A 81 12.27 -7.87 -31.96
CA ILE A 81 13.40 -7.27 -31.25
C ILE A 81 13.12 -7.30 -29.75
N TYR A 82 13.65 -8.30 -29.05
CA TYR A 82 13.60 -8.40 -27.59
C TYR A 82 14.69 -9.33 -27.03
N LYS A 83 15.02 -9.19 -25.74
CA LYS A 83 15.97 -10.07 -25.04
C LYS A 83 15.25 -11.27 -24.44
N LYS A 84 15.41 -12.44 -25.05
CA LYS A 84 14.74 -13.68 -24.63
C LYS A 84 15.00 -14.04 -23.16
N ASP A 85 16.26 -14.00 -22.73
CA ASP A 85 16.67 -14.54 -21.42
C ASP A 85 16.88 -13.47 -20.34
N ARG A 86 16.48 -12.21 -20.59
CA ARG A 86 16.74 -11.11 -19.65
C ARG A 86 15.70 -10.01 -19.73
N VAL A 87 15.16 -9.65 -18.57
CA VAL A 87 14.40 -8.41 -18.36
C VAL A 87 15.33 -7.18 -18.40
N ILE A 88 15.03 -6.20 -19.26
CA ILE A 88 15.71 -4.90 -19.30
C ILE A 88 14.94 -3.94 -18.41
N TRP A 89 15.41 -3.80 -17.19
CA TRP A 89 14.86 -2.86 -16.25
C TRP A 89 15.91 -1.79 -15.90
N LEU A 90 15.41 -0.62 -15.51
CA LEU A 90 16.26 0.52 -15.17
C LEU A 90 16.77 0.34 -13.75
N LYS A 91 18.07 0.54 -13.57
CA LYS A 91 18.69 0.73 -12.26
C LYS A 91 19.15 2.18 -12.16
N PRO A 92 18.24 3.13 -11.84
CA PRO A 92 18.54 4.56 -11.91
C PRO A 92 19.83 4.92 -11.17
N ARG A 93 20.02 4.37 -9.97
CA ARG A 93 21.21 4.65 -9.17
C ARG A 93 22.52 4.18 -9.82
N GLU A 94 22.55 2.99 -10.41
CA GLU A 94 23.78 2.49 -11.07
C GLU A 94 24.21 3.41 -12.22
N LEU A 95 23.25 4.05 -12.90
CA LEU A 95 23.53 5.01 -13.97
C LEU A 95 24.23 6.27 -13.44
N PHE A 96 23.78 6.79 -12.30
CA PHE A 96 24.25 8.09 -11.78
C PHE A 96 25.33 7.96 -10.69
N ARG A 97 25.79 6.75 -10.35
CA ARG A 97 26.73 6.49 -9.23
C ARG A 97 28.05 7.28 -9.26
N LYS A 98 28.41 7.88 -10.40
CA LYS A 98 29.66 8.66 -10.59
C LYS A 98 29.45 10.19 -10.62
N GLU A 99 28.23 10.66 -10.40
CA GLU A 99 27.89 12.08 -10.46
C GLU A 99 28.07 12.78 -9.10
N ARG A 100 28.02 14.12 -9.09
CA ARG A 100 28.17 14.91 -7.86
C ARG A 100 26.98 14.62 -6.92
N GLU A 101 27.27 14.11 -5.73
CA GLU A 101 26.23 13.87 -4.73
C GLU A 101 25.66 15.19 -4.17
N ALA A 102 24.33 15.22 -4.05
CA ALA A 102 23.63 16.21 -3.24
C ALA A 102 23.11 15.53 -1.97
N VAL A 103 23.25 16.23 -0.85
CA VAL A 103 22.82 15.77 0.46
C VAL A 103 21.80 16.76 1.00
N PHE A 104 20.69 16.24 1.53
CA PHE A 104 19.71 17.07 2.19
C PHE A 104 19.16 16.42 3.44
N GLU A 105 18.97 17.27 4.44
CA GLU A 105 18.61 16.87 5.78
C GLU A 105 17.12 16.56 5.86
N ARG A 106 16.76 15.52 6.61
CA ARG A 106 15.36 15.26 6.92
C ARG A 106 14.77 16.33 7.83
N PHE A 107 13.45 16.46 7.83
CA PHE A 107 12.74 17.56 8.50
C PHE A 107 13.08 17.67 10.00
N ARG A 108 13.43 16.54 10.63
CA ARG A 108 13.81 16.45 12.04
C ARG A 108 15.20 15.82 12.20
N LYS A 109 16.18 16.22 11.39
CA LYS A 109 17.51 15.58 11.33
C LYS A 109 18.16 15.33 12.70
N ASP A 110 18.03 16.31 13.61
CA ASP A 110 18.68 16.31 14.92
C ASP A 110 17.83 15.59 15.99
N LYS A 111 16.61 15.16 15.64
CA LYS A 111 15.80 14.32 16.52
C LYS A 111 16.18 12.85 16.36
N ILE A 112 15.96 12.12 17.44
CA ILE A 112 16.09 10.68 17.49
C ILE A 112 14.73 10.07 17.85
N PHE A 113 14.51 8.84 17.40
CA PHE A 113 13.44 7.99 17.90
C PHE A 113 14.01 7.06 18.93
N ARG A 114 13.42 7.05 20.11
CA ARG A 114 13.82 6.14 21.18
C ARG A 114 13.06 4.83 21.06
N LEU A 115 13.78 3.73 21.23
CA LEU A 115 13.19 2.43 21.46
C LEU A 115 12.83 2.33 22.94
N ALA A 116 11.54 2.11 23.20
CA ALA A 116 10.97 1.95 24.52
C ALA A 116 10.51 0.50 24.70
N GLU A 117 10.94 -0.17 25.77
CA GLU A 117 10.37 -1.46 26.12
C GLU A 117 8.92 -1.29 26.61
N GLY A 118 8.02 -2.10 26.05
CA GLY A 118 6.63 -2.19 26.46
C GLY A 118 6.41 -3.39 27.38
N VAL A 119 5.84 -3.14 28.56
CA VAL A 119 5.56 -4.15 29.59
C VAL A 119 4.07 -4.15 29.90
N VAL A 120 3.45 -5.33 29.93
CA VAL A 120 2.04 -5.46 30.30
C VAL A 120 1.86 -5.01 31.75
N SER A 121 0.87 -4.16 31.97
CA SER A 121 0.68 -3.47 33.24
C SER A 121 -0.77 -3.55 33.69
N ILE A 122 -0.95 -3.42 35.01
CA ILE A 122 -2.25 -3.29 35.64
C ILE A 122 -2.91 -1.95 35.28
N ALA A 123 -4.24 -1.95 35.28
CA ALA A 123 -5.08 -0.82 34.89
C ALA A 123 -4.77 0.49 35.64
N SER A 124 -4.38 0.43 36.92
CA SER A 124 -4.07 1.61 37.74
C SER A 124 -2.86 2.43 37.25
N GLN A 125 -2.10 1.91 36.29
CA GLN A 125 -0.93 2.59 35.70
C GLN A 125 -1.26 3.37 34.43
N ILE A 126 -2.46 3.22 33.86
CA ILE A 126 -2.83 3.86 32.58
C ILE A 126 -2.77 5.39 32.64
N GLU A 127 -3.05 5.98 33.81
CA GLU A 127 -3.01 7.44 34.01
C GLU A 127 -1.61 7.95 34.33
N LYS A 128 -0.75 7.05 34.84
CA LYS A 128 0.58 7.40 35.38
C LYS A 128 1.70 7.17 34.38
N SER A 129 1.51 6.27 33.43
CA SER A 129 2.54 5.80 32.51
C SER A 129 2.16 6.07 31.06
N SER A 130 3.14 6.31 30.20
CA SER A 130 2.93 6.25 28.76
C SER A 130 2.77 4.80 28.31
N GLY A 131 1.99 4.54 27.26
CA GLY A 131 1.76 3.17 26.82
C GLY A 131 0.70 3.02 25.73
N LEU A 132 0.30 1.78 25.54
CA LEU A 132 -0.56 1.28 24.49
C LEU A 132 -1.71 0.48 25.10
N ALA A 133 -2.94 0.77 24.69
CA ALA A 133 -4.11 0.03 25.13
C ALA A 133 -4.62 -0.89 24.02
N PHE A 134 -5.00 -2.12 24.35
CA PHE A 134 -5.58 -3.10 23.43
C PHE A 134 -7.01 -3.41 23.88
N LEU A 135 -7.93 -3.56 22.94
CA LEU A 135 -9.35 -3.80 23.22
C LEU A 135 -9.88 -4.98 22.40
N ARG A 136 -10.34 -6.02 23.09
CA ARG A 136 -11.03 -7.19 22.52
C ARG A 136 -12.52 -7.13 22.81
N ILE A 137 -13.33 -7.49 21.82
CA ILE A 137 -14.78 -7.71 21.98
C ILE A 137 -15.04 -9.21 22.09
N LEU A 138 -15.76 -9.65 23.12
CA LEU A 138 -15.95 -11.08 23.41
C LEU A 138 -17.09 -11.74 22.63
N GLU A 139 -18.14 -10.97 22.31
CA GLU A 139 -19.34 -11.49 21.64
C GLU A 139 -19.16 -11.68 20.12
N ALA A 140 -18.01 -11.26 19.57
CA ALA A 140 -17.62 -11.43 18.18
C ALA A 140 -16.53 -12.50 18.07
N GLN A 141 -16.89 -13.68 17.56
CA GLN A 141 -15.97 -14.79 17.26
C GLN A 141 -15.99 -15.09 15.76
N GLY A 142 -14.87 -15.53 15.21
CA GLY A 142 -14.74 -15.95 13.81
C GLY A 142 -13.30 -15.92 13.32
N GLU A 143 -13.01 -16.67 12.26
CA GLU A 143 -11.70 -16.68 11.59
C GLU A 143 -11.55 -15.52 10.59
N ASP A 144 -12.67 -14.92 10.14
CA ASP A 144 -12.72 -13.86 9.12
C ASP A 144 -13.57 -12.65 9.55
N ILE A 145 -13.17 -11.46 9.06
CA ILE A 145 -13.91 -10.21 9.24
C ILE A 145 -14.95 -10.06 8.13
N THR A 146 -16.22 -10.19 8.48
CA THR A 146 -17.35 -10.02 7.56
C THR A 146 -18.04 -8.67 7.80
N LYS A 147 -18.92 -8.23 6.89
CA LYS A 147 -19.70 -7.00 7.12
C LYS A 147 -20.62 -7.17 8.33
N GLU A 148 -21.13 -8.38 8.53
CA GLU A 148 -21.98 -8.80 9.62
C GLU A 148 -21.23 -8.77 10.95
N SER A 149 -20.00 -9.29 11.00
CA SER A 149 -19.17 -9.21 12.22
C SER A 149 -18.81 -7.77 12.57
N VAL A 150 -18.51 -6.93 11.57
CA VAL A 150 -18.22 -5.50 11.81
C VAL A 150 -19.46 -4.76 12.28
N TRP A 151 -20.63 -5.04 11.70
CA TRP A 151 -21.89 -4.47 12.15
C TRP A 151 -22.18 -4.82 13.61
N LYS A 152 -22.10 -6.12 13.94
CA LYS A 152 -22.30 -6.60 15.30
C LYS A 152 -21.30 -5.97 16.28
N GLY A 153 -20.01 -5.93 15.92
CA GLY A 153 -18.99 -5.29 16.75
C GLY A 153 -19.28 -3.81 17.02
N ARG A 154 -19.87 -3.07 16.07
CA ARG A 154 -20.32 -1.69 16.27
C ARG A 154 -21.50 -1.63 17.24
N GLU A 155 -22.50 -2.51 17.07
CA GLU A 155 -23.64 -2.60 18.00
C GLU A 155 -23.17 -2.87 19.42
N ASP A 156 -22.31 -3.88 19.61
CA ASP A 156 -21.79 -4.28 20.92
C ASP A 156 -21.02 -3.13 21.58
N LEU A 157 -20.15 -2.44 20.83
CA LEU A 157 -19.41 -1.28 21.33
C LEU A 157 -20.31 -0.11 21.70
N ILE A 158 -21.30 0.21 20.87
CA ILE A 158 -22.25 1.30 21.14
C ILE A 158 -23.06 0.98 22.40
N ASP A 159 -23.49 -0.26 22.58
CA ASP A 159 -24.23 -0.68 23.76
C ASP A 159 -23.37 -0.64 25.03
N ILE A 160 -22.13 -1.16 24.97
CA ILE A 160 -21.16 -1.05 26.08
C ILE A 160 -20.97 0.43 26.44
N TRP A 161 -20.71 1.28 25.45
CA TRP A 161 -20.44 2.69 25.66
C TRP A 161 -21.65 3.43 26.26
N LYS A 162 -22.84 3.21 25.70
CA LYS A 162 -24.11 3.81 26.15
C LYS A 162 -24.44 3.46 27.61
N ASN A 163 -24.13 2.22 28.02
CA ASN A 163 -24.42 1.75 29.37
C ASN A 163 -23.45 2.29 30.42
N LYS A 164 -22.24 2.65 30.00
CA LYS A 164 -21.16 3.11 30.88
C LYS A 164 -21.03 4.62 30.96
N THR A 165 -21.36 5.36 29.91
CA THR A 165 -21.29 6.82 29.95
C THR A 165 -22.25 7.42 31.00
N GLU A 166 -21.73 8.36 31.79
CA GLU A 166 -22.51 9.16 32.73
C GLU A 166 -23.00 10.48 32.09
N ASP A 167 -22.49 10.83 30.91
CA ASP A 167 -22.86 12.06 30.23
C ASP A 167 -24.21 11.88 29.51
N GLY A 168 -25.24 12.59 30.00
CA GLY A 168 -26.60 12.49 29.47
C GLY A 168 -26.72 12.82 27.98
N GLU A 169 -25.91 13.76 27.48
CA GLU A 169 -25.94 14.15 26.07
C GLU A 169 -25.33 13.07 25.16
N ILE A 170 -24.23 12.44 25.61
CA ILE A 170 -23.61 11.31 24.90
C ILE A 170 -24.52 10.08 24.97
N LYS A 171 -25.10 9.81 26.13
CA LYS A 171 -26.04 8.70 26.33
C LYS A 171 -27.25 8.79 25.41
N GLU A 172 -27.83 9.98 25.26
CA GLU A 172 -28.92 10.25 24.32
C GLU A 172 -28.48 10.00 22.87
N TYR A 173 -27.31 10.53 22.48
CA TYR A 173 -26.75 10.32 21.14
C TYR A 173 -26.53 8.83 20.84
N LEU A 174 -25.87 8.09 21.73
CA LEU A 174 -25.61 6.66 21.57
C LEU A 174 -26.90 5.84 21.55
N SER A 175 -27.92 6.26 22.31
CA SER A 175 -29.24 5.63 22.28
C SER A 175 -29.91 5.78 20.91
N LYS A 176 -29.83 6.98 20.31
CA LYS A 176 -30.32 7.22 18.95
C LYS A 176 -29.51 6.44 17.90
N VAL A 177 -28.19 6.37 18.03
CA VAL A 177 -27.33 5.56 17.15
C VAL A 177 -27.68 4.07 17.23
N ALA A 178 -27.87 3.54 18.44
CA ALA A 178 -28.28 2.15 18.65
C ALA A 178 -29.67 1.87 18.04
N GLN A 179 -30.62 2.79 18.21
CA GLN A 179 -31.95 2.69 17.61
C GLN A 179 -31.85 2.67 16.07
N ILE A 180 -31.08 3.57 15.47
CA ILE A 180 -30.87 3.62 14.01
C ILE A 180 -30.26 2.31 13.51
N GLY A 181 -29.20 1.81 14.17
CA GLY A 181 -28.55 0.55 13.81
C GLY A 181 -29.51 -0.65 13.85
N TYR A 182 -30.31 -0.74 14.92
CA TYR A 182 -31.33 -1.77 15.09
C TYR A 182 -32.40 -1.72 13.97
N ILE A 183 -32.88 -0.51 13.64
CA ILE A 183 -33.90 -0.33 12.60
C ILE A 183 -33.37 -0.80 11.26
N ILE A 184 -32.16 -0.35 10.88
CA ILE A 184 -31.53 -0.73 9.61
C ILE A 184 -31.42 -2.25 9.50
N LYS A 185 -30.90 -2.92 10.54
CA LYS A 185 -30.67 -4.37 10.53
C LYS A 185 -31.96 -5.20 10.53
N THR A 186 -33.01 -4.70 11.20
CA THR A 186 -34.27 -5.44 11.38
C THR A 186 -35.23 -5.27 10.22
N TYR A 187 -35.27 -4.08 9.62
CA TYR A 187 -36.28 -3.71 8.63
C TYR A 187 -35.80 -3.73 7.19
N LEU A 188 -34.49 -3.60 6.93
CA LEU A 188 -33.95 -3.82 5.59
C LEU A 188 -33.68 -5.30 5.35
N ALA A 189 -33.75 -5.72 4.08
CA ALA A 189 -33.37 -7.07 3.71
C ALA A 189 -31.89 -7.34 4.02
N PRO A 190 -31.49 -8.60 4.30
CA PRO A 190 -30.12 -8.94 4.62
C PRO A 190 -29.08 -8.44 3.60
N GLU A 191 -29.42 -8.42 2.31
CA GLU A 191 -28.50 -7.95 1.27
C GLU A 191 -28.47 -6.42 1.13
N ASP A 192 -29.51 -5.72 1.58
CA ASP A 192 -29.59 -4.26 1.52
C ASP A 192 -28.81 -3.59 2.65
N PHE A 193 -28.83 -4.12 3.88
CA PHE A 193 -28.00 -3.55 4.96
C PHE A 193 -26.48 -3.73 4.69
N LYS A 194 -26.11 -4.72 3.88
CA LYS A 194 -24.72 -4.95 3.45
C LYS A 194 -24.29 -3.99 2.34
N LYS A 195 -25.18 -3.17 1.78
CA LYS A 195 -24.81 -2.24 0.71
C LYS A 195 -23.81 -1.20 1.19
N PRO A 196 -22.89 -0.75 0.32
CA PRO A 196 -21.83 0.19 0.71
C PRO A 196 -22.35 1.47 1.35
N SER A 197 -23.43 2.06 0.84
CA SER A 197 -24.02 3.31 1.32
C SER A 197 -24.59 3.19 2.74
N ILE A 198 -25.35 2.12 3.03
CA ILE A 198 -25.88 1.83 4.37
C ILE A 198 -24.75 1.54 5.36
N PHE A 199 -23.78 0.73 4.95
CA PHE A 199 -22.63 0.41 5.79
C PHE A 199 -21.77 1.66 6.08
N LYS A 200 -21.66 2.55 5.09
CA LYS A 200 -20.98 3.84 5.22
C LYS A 200 -21.73 4.76 6.19
N LEU A 201 -23.05 4.88 6.07
CA LEU A 201 -23.90 5.62 7.01
C LEU A 201 -23.63 5.19 8.46
N PHE A 202 -23.75 3.90 8.73
CA PHE A 202 -23.54 3.40 10.08
C PHE A 202 -22.08 3.56 10.54
N SER A 203 -21.10 3.50 9.63
CA SER A 203 -19.69 3.78 9.97
C SER A 203 -19.41 5.24 10.35
N TYR A 204 -20.27 6.19 10.00
CA TYR A 204 -20.14 7.57 10.49
C TYR A 204 -20.74 7.72 11.88
N LEU A 205 -21.87 7.05 12.14
CA LEU A 205 -22.57 7.07 13.44
C LEU A 205 -21.86 6.23 14.52
N ALA A 206 -21.39 5.03 14.16
CA ALA A 206 -20.63 4.12 15.00
C ALA A 206 -19.24 3.88 14.37
N PRO A 207 -18.28 4.80 14.60
CA PRO A 207 -17.07 4.92 13.79
C PRO A 207 -15.96 3.96 14.17
N PHE A 208 -16.30 2.69 14.31
CA PHE A 208 -15.38 1.64 14.71
C PHE A 208 -15.08 0.68 13.54
N ASP A 209 -13.81 0.35 13.39
CA ASP A 209 -13.29 -0.69 12.50
C ASP A 209 -12.65 -1.79 13.35
N PHE A 210 -12.59 -3.03 12.85
CA PHE A 210 -12.10 -4.18 13.59
C PHE A 210 -11.06 -4.97 12.81
N LYS A 211 -10.25 -5.73 13.54
CA LYS A 211 -9.30 -6.71 13.01
C LYS A 211 -9.38 -8.01 13.79
N ILE A 212 -9.12 -9.13 13.13
CA ILE A 212 -8.88 -10.40 13.79
C ILE A 212 -7.38 -10.54 13.98
N PHE A 213 -6.99 -10.83 15.22
CA PHE A 213 -5.65 -11.24 15.58
C PHE A 213 -5.77 -12.61 16.24
N GLU A 214 -5.22 -13.64 15.60
CA GLU A 214 -5.43 -15.04 16.00
C GLU A 214 -6.92 -15.40 16.12
N ASP A 215 -7.42 -15.64 17.32
CA ASP A 215 -8.83 -15.91 17.65
C ASP A 215 -9.54 -14.70 18.31
N ALA A 216 -8.86 -13.55 18.41
CA ALA A 216 -9.39 -12.34 19.03
C ALA A 216 -9.90 -11.32 18.02
N TYR A 217 -11.14 -10.89 18.23
CA TYR A 217 -11.75 -9.77 17.53
C TYR A 217 -11.41 -8.45 18.23
N LEU A 218 -10.42 -7.75 17.68
CA LEU A 218 -9.88 -6.52 18.25
C LEU A 218 -10.46 -5.28 17.58
N VAL A 219 -10.63 -4.22 18.36
CA VAL A 219 -10.98 -2.91 17.81
C VAL A 219 -9.74 -2.30 17.17
N SER A 220 -9.82 -2.05 15.87
CA SER A 220 -8.69 -1.63 15.04
C SER A 220 -8.67 -0.15 14.72
N ARG A 221 -9.82 0.54 14.74
CA ARG A 221 -9.88 1.98 14.55
C ARG A 221 -11.11 2.57 15.23
N ALA A 222 -10.95 3.71 15.88
CA ALA A 222 -12.04 4.61 16.29
C ALA A 222 -11.86 5.94 15.56
N ARG A 223 -12.75 6.26 14.63
CA ARG A 223 -12.68 7.47 13.79
C ARG A 223 -13.40 8.65 14.43
N LEU A 224 -13.17 8.88 15.73
CA LEU A 224 -13.82 9.94 16.52
C LEU A 224 -13.20 11.34 16.31
N PHE A 225 -12.42 11.51 15.25
CA PHE A 225 -11.79 12.78 14.86
C PHE A 225 -12.58 13.43 13.72
N GLU A 226 -12.09 14.56 13.21
CA GLU A 226 -12.71 15.31 12.11
C GLU A 226 -13.13 14.39 10.95
N ARG A 227 -14.37 14.58 10.48
CA ARG A 227 -14.94 13.85 9.35
C ARG A 227 -14.64 14.60 8.07
N LYS A 228 -14.18 13.89 7.04
CA LYS A 228 -13.83 14.49 5.74
C LYS A 228 -15.05 14.88 4.90
N THR A 229 -16.16 14.18 5.08
CA THR A 229 -17.44 14.37 4.39
C THR A 229 -18.37 15.23 5.26
N LYS A 230 -19.40 15.86 4.67
CA LYS A 230 -20.47 16.52 5.45
C LYS A 230 -21.67 15.60 5.65
N ALA A 231 -22.50 15.90 6.65
CA ALA A 231 -23.72 15.14 6.91
C ALA A 231 -24.68 15.18 5.71
N GLU A 232 -24.79 16.33 5.05
CA GLU A 232 -25.66 16.52 3.89
C GLU A 232 -25.23 15.66 2.70
N ASP A 233 -23.92 15.61 2.42
CA ASP A 233 -23.38 14.82 1.31
C ASP A 233 -23.70 13.32 1.47
N LEU A 234 -23.65 12.82 2.71
CA LEU A 234 -23.97 11.42 3.05
C LEU A 234 -25.45 11.10 2.82
N ILE A 235 -26.34 12.05 3.13
CA ILE A 235 -27.78 11.91 2.89
C ILE A 235 -28.08 11.93 1.38
N GLU A 236 -27.45 12.84 0.63
CA GLU A 236 -27.63 12.94 -0.81
C GLU A 236 -27.12 11.68 -1.54
N GLU A 237 -26.02 11.08 -1.09
CA GLU A 237 -25.55 9.78 -1.62
C GLU A 237 -26.58 8.67 -1.40
N LEU A 238 -27.20 8.61 -0.22
CA LEU A 238 -28.27 7.64 0.07
C LEU A 238 -29.51 7.87 -0.81
N LYS A 239 -29.88 9.13 -1.05
CA LYS A 239 -31.02 9.50 -1.91
C LYS A 239 -30.85 9.09 -3.36
N GLN A 240 -29.61 8.93 -3.85
CA GLN A 240 -29.36 8.41 -5.19
C GLN A 240 -29.81 6.95 -5.34
N GLU A 241 -29.78 6.17 -4.25
CA GLU A 241 -30.31 4.81 -4.19
C GLU A 241 -31.80 4.80 -3.79
N LYS A 242 -32.65 5.36 -4.65
CA LYS A 242 -34.08 5.65 -4.38
C LYS A 242 -34.83 4.55 -3.63
N VAL A 243 -34.74 3.30 -4.09
CA VAL A 243 -35.45 2.16 -3.49
C VAL A 243 -35.03 1.94 -2.04
N ILE A 244 -33.74 1.94 -1.76
CA ILE A 244 -33.21 1.74 -0.41
C ILE A 244 -33.56 2.93 0.47
N TRP A 245 -33.46 4.13 -0.07
CA TRP A 245 -33.82 5.35 0.66
C TRP A 245 -35.30 5.34 1.08
N GLU A 246 -36.19 4.95 0.16
CA GLU A 246 -37.62 4.80 0.43
C GLU A 246 -37.89 3.72 1.49
N ASP A 247 -37.25 2.54 1.37
CA ASP A 247 -37.35 1.46 2.35
C ASP A 247 -36.84 1.87 3.74
N LEU A 248 -35.72 2.60 3.77
CA LEU A 248 -35.11 3.12 4.99
C LEU A 248 -36.01 4.17 5.66
N LEU A 249 -36.58 5.10 4.89
CA LEU A 249 -37.53 6.09 5.39
C LEU A 249 -38.81 5.43 5.91
N TYR A 250 -39.30 4.41 5.22
CA TYR A 250 -40.44 3.62 5.68
C TYR A 250 -40.14 2.93 7.01
N ALA A 251 -38.97 2.30 7.13
CA ALA A 251 -38.50 1.65 8.35
C ALA A 251 -38.38 2.66 9.51
N PHE A 252 -37.75 3.82 9.28
CA PHE A 252 -37.62 4.86 10.29
C PHE A 252 -38.98 5.41 10.72
N LYS A 253 -39.90 5.68 9.78
CA LYS A 253 -41.24 6.16 10.09
C LYS A 253 -42.03 5.18 10.97
N LYS A 254 -41.89 3.87 10.72
CA LYS A 254 -42.53 2.82 11.52
C LYS A 254 -42.07 2.83 12.99
N GLU A 255 -40.82 3.22 13.21
CA GLU A 255 -40.15 3.23 14.53
C GLU A 255 -40.02 4.65 15.12
N GLY A 256 -40.74 5.62 14.52
CA GLY A 256 -40.83 6.98 15.04
C GLY A 256 -39.59 7.86 14.81
N ILE A 257 -38.66 7.48 13.93
CA ILE A 257 -37.53 8.32 13.52
C ILE A 257 -37.92 9.10 12.26
N THR A 258 -37.71 10.41 12.28
CA THR A 258 -37.91 11.26 11.10
C THR A 258 -36.60 11.47 10.34
N GLU A 259 -36.67 11.84 9.06
CA GLU A 259 -35.48 12.25 8.28
C GLU A 259 -34.72 13.39 8.98
N GLU A 260 -35.45 14.34 9.56
CA GLU A 260 -34.88 15.46 10.31
C GLU A 260 -34.16 15.00 11.58
N GLU A 261 -34.68 13.97 12.27
CA GLU A 261 -33.98 13.38 13.42
C GLU A 261 -32.69 12.68 13.00
N LEU A 262 -32.72 11.89 11.92
CA LEU A 262 -31.52 11.26 11.37
C LEU A 262 -30.47 12.32 11.02
N LYS A 263 -30.90 13.40 10.36
CA LYS A 263 -30.04 14.52 9.99
C LYS A 263 -29.40 15.17 11.23
N LYS A 264 -30.17 15.44 12.29
CA LYS A 264 -29.63 15.98 13.55
C LYS A 264 -28.61 15.06 14.20
N VAL A 265 -28.86 13.74 14.22
CA VAL A 265 -27.91 12.76 14.78
C VAL A 265 -26.62 12.76 13.95
N LEU A 266 -26.74 12.84 12.62
CA LEU A 266 -25.59 12.99 11.74
C LEU A 266 -24.88 14.31 12.01
N GLU A 267 -25.51 15.48 11.88
CA GLU A 267 -24.90 16.79 12.18
C GLU A 267 -24.14 16.80 13.51
N LYS A 268 -24.70 16.16 14.55
CA LYS A 268 -24.04 15.96 15.84
C LYS A 268 -22.78 15.08 15.74
N ALA A 269 -22.84 13.96 15.03
CA ALA A 269 -21.70 13.09 14.72
C ALA A 269 -20.58 13.75 13.89
N PHE A 270 -20.88 14.86 13.21
CA PHE A 270 -19.92 15.68 12.44
C PHE A 270 -19.48 16.96 13.19
N ASN A 271 -20.11 17.29 14.33
CA ASN A 271 -19.81 18.50 15.08
C ASN A 271 -18.48 18.39 15.83
N GLU A 272 -17.55 19.31 15.59
CA GLU A 272 -16.21 19.25 16.17
C GLU A 272 -16.19 19.30 17.71
N LYS A 273 -17.06 20.13 18.33
CA LYS A 273 -17.15 20.23 19.79
C LYS A 273 -17.71 18.95 20.39
N PHE A 274 -18.76 18.39 19.79
CA PHE A 274 -19.32 17.12 20.25
C PHE A 274 -18.34 15.95 20.04
N LEU A 275 -17.60 15.93 18.93
CA LEU A 275 -16.55 14.94 18.71
C LEU A 275 -15.43 15.03 19.75
N ARG A 276 -15.03 16.22 20.20
CA ARG A 276 -14.10 16.38 21.35
C ARG A 276 -14.64 15.72 22.60
N LYS A 277 -15.91 15.98 22.89
CA LYS A 277 -16.63 15.41 24.04
C LYS A 277 -16.72 13.88 23.96
N LEU A 278 -17.06 13.32 22.80
CA LEU A 278 -17.04 11.88 22.55
C LEU A 278 -15.65 11.26 22.74
N ARG A 279 -14.57 11.94 22.35
CA ARG A 279 -13.21 11.41 22.55
C ARG A 279 -12.83 11.33 24.03
N GLN A 280 -13.23 12.31 24.83
CA GLN A 280 -13.00 12.28 26.27
C GLN A 280 -13.75 11.10 26.92
N ASP A 281 -15.03 10.94 26.59
CA ASP A 281 -15.85 9.87 27.17
C ASP A 281 -15.41 8.48 26.69
N TRP A 282 -14.99 8.35 25.42
CA TRP A 282 -14.38 7.13 24.88
C TRP A 282 -13.10 6.73 25.63
N LYS A 283 -12.26 7.72 25.99
CA LYS A 283 -11.04 7.48 26.78
C LYS A 283 -11.38 6.92 28.16
N GLU A 284 -12.36 7.49 28.84
CA GLU A 284 -12.81 6.98 30.15
C GLU A 284 -13.39 5.57 30.03
N LEU A 285 -14.22 5.30 29.01
CA LEU A 285 -14.70 3.94 28.72
C LEU A 285 -13.55 2.94 28.56
N LEU A 286 -12.51 3.29 27.80
CA LEU A 286 -11.35 2.41 27.61
C LEU A 286 -10.64 2.10 28.93
N LYS A 287 -10.50 3.09 29.82
CA LYS A 287 -9.93 2.86 31.15
C LYS A 287 -10.77 1.85 31.94
N ASP A 288 -12.09 1.99 31.92
CA ASP A 288 -12.98 1.10 32.67
C ASP A 288 -12.98 -0.34 32.13
N ILE A 289 -12.92 -0.50 30.80
CA ILE A 289 -12.76 -1.82 30.19
C ILE A 289 -11.41 -2.45 30.59
N ILE A 290 -10.32 -1.67 30.61
CA ILE A 290 -9.00 -2.16 31.03
C ILE A 290 -8.95 -2.50 32.52
N LYS A 291 -9.73 -1.82 33.37
CA LYS A 291 -9.90 -2.19 34.79
C LYS A 291 -10.69 -3.49 34.99
N GLY A 292 -11.28 -4.06 33.92
CA GLY A 292 -12.10 -5.26 33.98
C GLY A 292 -13.52 -5.01 34.46
N GLU A 293 -14.02 -3.77 34.35
CA GLU A 293 -15.37 -3.40 34.79
C GLU A 293 -16.46 -3.73 33.75
N GLU A 294 -16.08 -4.27 32.59
CA GLU A 294 -16.98 -4.65 31.50
C GLU A 294 -16.92 -6.16 31.25
N LYS A 295 -18.09 -6.79 31.07
CA LYS A 295 -18.20 -8.24 30.85
C LYS A 295 -18.19 -8.61 29.37
N LYS A 296 -18.51 -7.67 28.48
CA LYS A 296 -18.59 -7.89 27.02
C LYS A 296 -17.31 -7.56 26.27
N ALA A 297 -16.35 -6.92 26.93
CA ALA A 297 -15.08 -6.53 26.35
C ALA A 297 -13.95 -6.70 27.36
N ILE A 298 -12.75 -6.96 26.86
CA ILE A 298 -11.52 -7.07 27.66
C ILE A 298 -10.52 -6.05 27.14
N GLY A 299 -9.94 -5.30 28.06
CA GLY A 299 -8.88 -4.35 27.77
C GLY A 299 -7.56 -4.78 28.41
N SER A 300 -6.45 -4.49 27.75
CA SER A 300 -5.11 -4.64 28.32
C SER A 300 -4.27 -3.40 28.05
N PHE A 301 -3.34 -3.09 28.95
CA PHE A 301 -2.47 -1.92 28.85
C PHE A 301 -0.99 -2.34 28.91
N VAL A 302 -0.22 -1.86 27.94
CA VAL A 302 1.23 -2.04 27.85
C VAL A 302 1.87 -0.70 28.14
N LYS A 303 2.56 -0.58 29.27
CA LYS A 303 3.26 0.65 29.65
C LYS A 303 4.68 0.69 29.09
N LYS A 304 5.19 1.90 28.89
CA LYS A 304 6.61 2.18 28.67
C LYS A 304 7.40 1.89 29.93
N GLN A 305 8.44 1.10 29.81
CA GLN A 305 9.46 0.98 30.84
C GLN A 305 10.41 2.18 30.77
N MET A 306 10.92 2.64 31.92
CA MET A 306 11.82 3.80 31.96
C MET A 306 13.19 3.58 31.29
N ARG A 307 13.54 2.33 30.97
CA ARG A 307 14.82 2.00 30.32
C ARG A 307 14.72 2.25 28.82
N GLU A 308 15.67 3.02 28.29
CA GLU A 308 15.85 3.20 26.85
C GLU A 308 16.62 1.99 26.30
N GLU A 309 16.05 1.32 25.29
CA GLU A 309 16.66 0.14 24.65
C GLU A 309 17.66 0.53 23.56
N GLY A 310 17.49 1.72 22.98
CA GLY A 310 18.31 2.23 21.89
C GLY A 310 17.62 3.37 21.17
N TRP A 311 18.23 3.87 20.10
CA TRP A 311 17.65 4.95 19.32
C TRP A 311 18.11 4.93 17.86
N VAL A 312 17.32 5.58 17.00
CA VAL A 312 17.69 5.83 15.59
C VAL A 312 17.43 7.29 15.25
N SER A 313 18.39 7.96 14.63
CA SER A 313 18.21 9.33 14.13
C SER A 313 17.34 9.39 12.87
N TYR A 314 16.86 10.58 12.52
CA TYR A 314 16.20 10.79 11.23
C TYR A 314 17.20 10.76 10.07
N GLY A 315 18.40 11.30 10.26
CA GLY A 315 19.46 11.26 9.26
C GLY A 315 19.22 12.14 8.03
N SER A 316 19.91 11.82 6.93
CA SER A 316 20.00 12.64 5.72
C SER A 316 19.80 11.78 4.47
N PHE A 317 19.17 12.36 3.44
CA PHE A 317 19.10 11.74 2.13
C PHE A 317 20.31 12.16 1.29
N ARG A 318 20.90 11.19 0.59
CA ARG A 318 21.91 11.41 -0.45
C ARG A 318 21.32 11.01 -1.79
N VAL A 319 21.58 11.81 -2.81
CA VAL A 319 21.15 11.51 -4.18
C VAL A 319 22.28 11.82 -5.16
N PRO A 320 22.42 11.01 -6.22
CA PRO A 320 23.58 11.07 -7.08
C PRO A 320 23.61 12.26 -8.05
N ASN A 321 22.66 13.20 -8.03
CA ASN A 321 22.68 14.35 -8.95
C ASN A 321 22.20 15.65 -8.28
N LYS A 322 22.65 16.79 -8.83
CA LYS A 322 22.29 18.15 -8.43
C LYS A 322 21.20 18.79 -9.28
N GLU A 323 20.68 18.11 -10.30
CA GLU A 323 19.56 18.55 -11.12
C GLU A 323 18.64 17.38 -11.49
N ILE A 324 17.34 17.66 -11.57
CA ILE A 324 16.32 16.72 -12.06
C ILE A 324 15.56 17.37 -13.20
N SER A 325 15.46 16.67 -14.34
CA SER A 325 14.62 17.04 -15.47
C SER A 325 13.19 16.58 -15.22
N LEU A 326 12.22 17.50 -15.15
CA LEU A 326 10.81 17.21 -14.96
C LEU A 326 10.01 17.31 -16.25
N TYR A 327 9.20 16.29 -16.50
CA TYR A 327 8.20 16.26 -17.56
C TYR A 327 6.81 16.32 -16.94
N ILE A 328 5.98 17.25 -17.38
CA ILE A 328 4.64 17.45 -16.84
C ILE A 328 3.62 16.95 -17.87
N PHE A 329 2.71 16.09 -17.43
CA PHE A 329 1.54 15.71 -18.21
C PHE A 329 0.29 16.17 -17.49
N TYR A 330 -0.64 16.79 -18.20
CA TYR A 330 -1.84 17.37 -17.60
C TYR A 330 -3.11 16.83 -18.26
N GLU A 331 -4.13 16.61 -17.44
CA GLU A 331 -5.46 16.26 -17.91
C GLU A 331 -6.16 17.46 -18.55
N LYS A 332 -7.10 17.17 -19.46
CA LYS A 332 -8.04 18.18 -19.96
C LYS A 332 -8.84 18.79 -18.81
N GLY A 333 -8.98 20.12 -18.81
CA GLY A 333 -9.53 20.91 -17.71
C GLY A 333 -8.46 21.56 -16.80
N VAL A 334 -7.20 21.09 -16.85
CA VAL A 334 -6.08 21.64 -16.07
C VAL A 334 -5.23 22.63 -16.87
N GLU A 335 -5.42 22.76 -18.18
CA GLU A 335 -4.54 23.49 -19.10
C GLU A 335 -4.30 24.94 -18.67
N SER A 336 -5.38 25.63 -18.27
CA SER A 336 -5.33 27.03 -17.81
C SER A 336 -4.51 27.23 -16.53
N LYS A 337 -4.21 26.15 -15.79
CA LYS A 337 -3.43 26.18 -14.54
C LYS A 337 -1.98 25.75 -14.72
N VAL A 338 -1.61 25.15 -15.85
CA VAL A 338 -0.28 24.54 -16.05
C VAL A 338 0.84 25.56 -15.85
N GLU A 339 0.74 26.74 -16.46
CA GLU A 339 1.80 27.77 -16.32
C GLU A 339 1.91 28.29 -14.89
N LYS A 340 0.78 28.61 -14.25
CA LYS A 340 0.76 29.03 -12.83
C LYS A 340 1.33 27.95 -11.90
N PHE A 341 1.04 26.69 -12.18
CA PHE A 341 1.59 25.56 -11.44
C PHE A 341 3.12 25.50 -11.59
N LYS A 342 3.65 25.62 -12.82
CA LYS A 342 5.10 25.65 -13.07
C LYS A 342 5.78 26.78 -12.33
N GLU A 343 5.24 28.00 -12.42
CA GLU A 343 5.76 29.16 -11.69
C GLU A 343 5.76 28.90 -10.18
N GLY A 344 4.67 28.31 -9.65
CA GLY A 344 4.56 27.93 -8.25
C GLY A 344 5.59 26.88 -7.82
N LEU A 345 5.83 25.88 -8.66
CA LEU A 345 6.81 24.83 -8.43
C LEU A 345 8.24 25.38 -8.47
N GLU A 346 8.58 26.20 -9.47
CA GLU A 346 9.90 26.85 -9.58
C GLU A 346 10.16 27.82 -8.43
N LYS A 347 9.15 28.62 -8.05
CA LYS A 347 9.23 29.51 -6.88
C LYS A 347 9.44 28.70 -5.60
N SER A 348 8.76 27.56 -5.46
CA SER A 348 8.97 26.63 -4.34
C SER A 348 10.38 26.05 -4.35
N ALA A 349 10.88 25.64 -5.52
CA ALA A 349 12.23 25.12 -5.67
C ALA A 349 13.30 26.15 -5.28
N LYS A 350 13.11 27.42 -5.64
CA LYS A 350 13.98 28.52 -5.22
C LYS A 350 13.88 28.77 -3.71
N ALA A 351 12.67 28.95 -3.19
CA ALA A 351 12.42 29.28 -1.78
C ALA A 351 12.85 28.16 -0.81
N PHE A 352 12.72 26.90 -1.22
CA PHE A 352 12.94 25.73 -0.37
C PHE A 352 14.16 24.90 -0.79
N SER A 353 14.98 25.38 -1.73
CA SER A 353 16.20 24.74 -2.26
C SER A 353 17.11 24.19 -1.16
N ARG A 354 17.31 24.96 -0.08
CA ARG A 354 18.11 24.54 1.08
C ARG A 354 17.65 23.22 1.71
N PHE A 355 16.35 22.94 1.69
CA PHE A 355 15.76 21.72 2.27
C PHE A 355 15.86 20.51 1.34
N THR A 356 16.19 20.74 0.07
CA THR A 356 16.37 19.72 -0.97
C THR A 356 17.82 19.71 -1.46
N GLY A 357 18.79 20.16 -0.65
CA GLY A 357 20.22 20.04 -0.94
C GLY A 357 20.68 20.90 -2.12
N ASN A 358 19.94 21.96 -2.41
CA ASN A 358 20.12 22.84 -3.56
C ASN A 358 20.06 22.10 -4.91
N ILE A 359 19.29 21.01 -4.97
CA ILE A 359 19.04 20.30 -6.22
C ILE A 359 18.13 21.17 -7.10
N GLY A 360 18.59 21.42 -8.32
CA GLY A 360 17.84 22.15 -9.34
C GLY A 360 16.70 21.31 -9.92
N ILE A 361 15.60 22.00 -10.26
CA ILE A 361 14.49 21.42 -11.02
C ILE A 361 14.47 22.11 -12.38
N LYS A 362 14.56 21.32 -13.45
CA LYS A 362 14.46 21.81 -14.82
C LYS A 362 13.22 21.23 -15.48
N ILE A 363 12.23 22.06 -15.78
CA ILE A 363 11.02 21.60 -16.48
C ILE A 363 11.34 21.50 -17.98
N GLU A 364 11.38 20.29 -18.53
CA GLU A 364 11.75 20.05 -19.92
C GLU A 364 10.57 20.31 -20.87
N ARG A 365 9.41 19.70 -20.56
CA ARG A 365 8.20 19.78 -21.41
C ARG A 365 6.94 19.70 -20.56
N SER A 366 5.85 20.23 -21.11
CA SER A 366 4.50 20.03 -20.58
C SER A 366 3.55 19.68 -21.71
N LEU A 367 2.83 18.57 -21.57
CA LEU A 367 2.03 17.98 -22.63
C LEU A 367 0.68 17.48 -22.09
N PRO A 368 -0.37 17.40 -22.91
CA PRO A 368 -1.60 16.71 -22.52
C PRO A 368 -1.31 15.25 -22.15
N ILE A 369 -2.04 14.73 -21.15
CA ILE A 369 -1.91 13.33 -20.70
C ILE A 369 -2.26 12.33 -21.80
N ASP A 370 -3.05 12.73 -22.81
CA ASP A 370 -3.31 11.94 -24.02
C ASP A 370 -2.03 11.54 -24.76
N GLY A 371 -0.92 12.28 -24.57
CA GLY A 371 0.39 11.91 -25.08
C GLY A 371 0.98 10.63 -24.46
N LEU A 372 0.55 10.28 -23.25
CA LEU A 372 0.91 9.06 -22.51
C LEU A 372 -0.22 8.01 -22.49
N ILE A 373 -1.47 8.47 -22.40
CA ILE A 373 -2.67 7.64 -22.27
C ILE A 373 -3.70 8.14 -23.30
N PRO A 374 -3.66 7.66 -24.56
CA PRO A 374 -4.41 8.27 -25.66
C PRO A 374 -5.92 8.35 -25.49
N ASP A 375 -6.53 7.39 -24.78
CA ASP A 375 -7.97 7.37 -24.56
C ASP A 375 -8.32 7.70 -23.09
N PHE A 376 -7.56 8.57 -22.43
CA PHE A 376 -7.73 8.88 -21.00
C PHE A 376 -9.18 9.26 -20.64
N ASP A 377 -9.82 10.15 -21.41
CA ASP A 377 -11.21 10.54 -21.21
C ASP A 377 -12.20 9.38 -21.37
N LYS A 378 -11.92 8.45 -22.29
CA LYS A 378 -12.75 7.26 -22.48
C LYS A 378 -12.65 6.35 -21.26
N LEU A 379 -11.44 6.13 -20.74
CA LEU A 379 -11.19 5.32 -19.55
C LEU A 379 -11.93 5.87 -18.32
N LYS A 380 -12.00 7.19 -18.13
CA LYS A 380 -12.75 7.80 -17.01
C LYS A 380 -14.23 7.43 -16.99
N ASN A 381 -14.83 7.25 -18.15
CA ASN A 381 -16.26 7.01 -18.31
C ASN A 381 -16.62 5.50 -18.40
N MET A 382 -15.65 4.60 -18.26
CA MET A 382 -15.89 3.15 -18.34
C MET A 382 -16.53 2.60 -17.06
N ASN A 383 -17.38 1.59 -17.23
CA ASN A 383 -17.94 0.83 -16.11
C ASN A 383 -17.00 -0.32 -15.72
N PHE A 384 -16.08 -0.05 -14.78
CA PHE A 384 -15.13 -1.03 -14.27
C PHE A 384 -15.76 -2.17 -13.46
N SER A 385 -17.03 -2.07 -13.08
CA SER A 385 -17.74 -3.15 -12.39
C SER A 385 -18.14 -4.29 -13.34
N ASN A 386 -18.24 -4.02 -14.65
CA ASN A 386 -18.57 -5.01 -15.68
C ASN A 386 -17.96 -4.59 -17.03
N LEU A 387 -16.66 -4.82 -17.20
CA LEU A 387 -15.96 -4.51 -18.44
C LEU A 387 -16.40 -5.46 -19.55
N LEU A 388 -16.92 -4.90 -20.65
CA LEU A 388 -17.22 -5.65 -21.88
C LEU A 388 -15.96 -5.82 -22.73
N HIS A 389 -16.08 -6.59 -23.83
CA HIS A 389 -14.97 -6.82 -24.77
C HIS A 389 -14.28 -5.54 -25.23
N GLN A 390 -15.05 -4.58 -25.71
CA GLN A 390 -14.47 -3.34 -26.23
C GLN A 390 -13.81 -2.53 -25.10
N ASP A 391 -14.42 -2.40 -23.93
CA ASP A 391 -13.81 -1.66 -22.81
C ASP A 391 -12.52 -2.33 -22.31
N SER A 392 -12.52 -3.66 -22.24
CA SER A 392 -11.34 -4.45 -21.86
C SER A 392 -10.20 -4.29 -22.86
N PHE A 393 -10.52 -4.29 -24.15
CA PHE A 393 -9.55 -4.01 -25.22
C PHE A 393 -8.96 -2.60 -25.08
N GLU A 394 -9.80 -1.59 -24.90
CA GLU A 394 -9.37 -0.19 -24.77
C GLU A 394 -8.45 0.01 -23.57
N LEU A 395 -8.81 -0.58 -22.42
CA LEU A 395 -7.98 -0.57 -21.23
C LEU A 395 -6.62 -1.25 -21.47
N LEU A 396 -6.61 -2.46 -22.04
CA LEU A 396 -5.37 -3.19 -22.32
C LEU A 396 -4.45 -2.45 -23.30
N PHE A 397 -5.03 -1.87 -24.36
CA PHE A 397 -4.26 -1.10 -25.32
C PHE A 397 -3.63 0.14 -24.67
N ASN A 398 -4.39 0.89 -23.86
CA ASN A 398 -3.87 2.07 -23.18
C ASN A 398 -2.79 1.72 -22.16
N LEU A 399 -2.91 0.59 -21.44
CA LEU A 399 -1.87 0.08 -20.54
C LEU A 399 -0.60 -0.31 -21.30
N ALA A 400 -0.73 -1.05 -22.41
CA ALA A 400 0.39 -1.45 -23.26
C ALA A 400 1.08 -0.23 -23.88
N TYR A 401 0.31 0.73 -24.38
CA TYR A 401 0.80 1.98 -24.94
C TYR A 401 1.55 2.80 -23.88
N PHE A 402 0.93 3.01 -22.71
CA PHE A 402 1.55 3.73 -21.61
C PHE A 402 2.88 3.09 -21.19
N ASN A 403 2.91 1.77 -21.04
CA ASN A 403 4.11 1.00 -20.73
C ASN A 403 5.21 1.20 -21.80
N CYS A 404 4.85 1.12 -23.08
CA CYS A 404 5.76 1.43 -24.19
C CYS A 404 6.28 2.87 -24.16
N ARG A 405 5.45 3.86 -23.80
CA ARG A 405 5.87 5.27 -23.68
C ARG A 405 6.83 5.48 -22.52
N LEU A 406 6.57 4.85 -21.36
CA LEU A 406 7.46 4.88 -20.20
C LEU A 406 8.84 4.29 -20.53
N LYS A 407 8.89 3.26 -21.38
CA LYS A 407 10.14 2.70 -21.87
C LYS A 407 11.01 3.73 -22.62
N GLY A 408 10.40 4.71 -23.29
CA GLY A 408 11.13 5.84 -23.87
C GLY A 408 11.78 6.76 -22.82
N PHE A 409 11.14 6.96 -21.67
CA PHE A 409 11.73 7.74 -20.56
C PHE A 409 12.90 7.03 -19.90
N VAL A 410 12.89 5.70 -19.87
CA VAL A 410 14.05 4.90 -19.42
C VAL A 410 15.29 5.24 -20.25
N ASP A 411 15.16 5.40 -21.57
CA ASP A 411 16.27 5.81 -22.45
C ASP A 411 16.68 7.26 -22.23
N VAL A 412 15.72 8.16 -22.01
CA VAL A 412 16.04 9.56 -21.66
C VAL A 412 16.88 9.59 -20.39
N MET A 413 16.52 8.82 -19.36
CA MET A 413 17.29 8.72 -18.11
C MET A 413 18.69 8.12 -18.32
N GLN A 414 18.89 7.24 -19.28
CA GLN A 414 20.22 6.70 -19.57
C GLN A 414 21.17 7.71 -20.23
N ASN A 415 20.64 8.77 -20.84
CA ASN A 415 21.41 9.73 -21.65
C ASN A 415 21.35 11.18 -21.12
N LYS A 416 20.58 11.47 -20.07
CA LYS A 416 20.38 12.80 -19.46
C LYS A 416 20.46 12.72 -17.93
N ASN A 417 20.29 13.86 -17.25
CA ASN A 417 20.06 13.96 -15.80
C ASN A 417 18.86 13.08 -15.35
N PRO A 418 18.74 12.74 -14.05
CA PRO A 418 17.56 12.10 -13.49
C PRO A 418 16.27 12.73 -13.98
N VAL A 419 15.32 11.89 -14.41
CA VAL A 419 14.05 12.33 -14.96
C VAL A 419 12.94 12.06 -13.97
N GLY A 420 12.11 13.07 -13.68
CA GLY A 420 10.84 12.92 -12.96
C GLY A 420 9.64 13.24 -13.84
N ILE A 421 8.51 12.59 -13.57
CA ILE A 421 7.26 12.79 -14.32
C ILE A 421 6.17 13.23 -13.35
N LEU A 422 5.51 14.36 -13.64
CA LEU A 422 4.35 14.83 -12.90
C LEU A 422 3.09 14.64 -13.72
N LEU A 423 2.09 13.98 -13.17
CA LEU A 423 0.77 13.78 -13.77
C LEU A 423 -0.23 14.68 -13.03
N LEU A 424 -0.63 15.79 -13.64
CA LEU A 424 -1.58 16.74 -13.09
C LEU A 424 -3.00 16.30 -13.47
N LEU A 425 -3.74 15.77 -12.51
CA LEU A 425 -5.10 15.26 -12.70
C LEU A 425 -6.12 16.18 -12.05
N ASP A 426 -7.27 16.38 -12.69
CA ASP A 426 -8.41 17.14 -12.16
C ASP A 426 -9.27 16.31 -11.19
N THR A 427 -8.64 15.36 -10.50
CA THR A 427 -9.25 14.58 -9.42
C THR A 427 -9.14 15.30 -8.08
N ASP A 428 -10.08 15.10 -7.17
CA ASP A 428 -9.87 15.33 -5.73
C ASP A 428 -10.13 14.03 -4.96
N ILE A 429 -9.06 13.38 -4.51
CA ILE A 429 -9.11 12.09 -3.78
C ILE A 429 -9.89 12.19 -2.45
N ARG A 430 -10.23 13.42 -2.01
CA ARG A 430 -11.07 13.67 -0.84
C ARG A 430 -12.56 13.57 -1.14
N GLU A 431 -12.95 13.66 -2.41
CA GLU A 431 -14.32 13.42 -2.87
C GLU A 431 -14.57 11.91 -2.96
N ASP A 432 -15.81 11.48 -2.69
CA ASP A 432 -16.18 10.07 -2.78
C ASP A 432 -16.09 9.58 -4.23
N GLY A 433 -15.32 8.52 -4.47
CA GLY A 433 -14.97 8.09 -5.82
C GLY A 433 -13.95 9.01 -6.53
N GLY A 434 -13.32 9.94 -5.81
CA GLY A 434 -12.43 10.97 -6.36
C GLY A 434 -11.09 10.49 -6.92
N GLY A 435 -10.88 9.18 -7.10
CA GLY A 435 -9.74 8.61 -7.81
C GLY A 435 -10.22 7.77 -8.99
N TYR A 436 -9.44 7.70 -10.07
CA TYR A 436 -9.83 6.89 -11.22
C TYR A 436 -9.68 5.39 -10.94
N SER A 437 -10.76 4.63 -11.14
CA SER A 437 -10.82 3.19 -10.88
C SER A 437 -9.77 2.37 -11.66
N PHE A 438 -9.26 2.89 -12.79
CA PHE A 438 -8.20 2.25 -13.56
C PHE A 438 -6.78 2.63 -13.12
N TRP A 439 -6.62 3.66 -12.28
CA TRP A 439 -5.32 4.29 -12.05
C TRP A 439 -4.30 3.35 -11.41
N ASP A 440 -4.76 2.41 -10.59
CA ASP A 440 -3.90 1.43 -9.94
C ASP A 440 -3.10 0.61 -10.94
N ALA A 441 -3.70 0.27 -12.09
CA ALA A 441 -3.03 -0.48 -13.15
C ALA A 441 -1.91 0.36 -13.80
N PHE A 442 -2.10 1.67 -13.95
CA PHE A 442 -1.07 2.58 -14.46
C PHE A 442 0.03 2.80 -13.43
N ASN A 443 -0.34 2.95 -12.15
CA ASN A 443 0.59 3.07 -11.03
C ASN A 443 1.56 1.88 -10.97
N PHE A 444 1.01 0.68 -11.08
CA PHE A 444 1.80 -0.55 -11.11
C PHE A 444 2.88 -0.53 -12.21
N ILE A 445 2.58 -0.02 -13.41
CA ILE A 445 3.55 0.01 -14.52
C ILE A 445 4.74 0.92 -14.20
N TYR A 446 4.53 2.14 -13.71
CA TYR A 446 5.66 3.04 -13.46
C TYR A 446 6.46 2.71 -12.20
N GLU A 447 5.84 2.09 -11.19
CA GLU A 447 6.57 1.54 -10.04
C GLU A 447 7.56 0.44 -10.47
N PHE A 448 7.17 -0.38 -11.46
CA PHE A 448 8.04 -1.42 -12.01
C PHE A 448 9.30 -0.84 -12.68
N PHE A 449 9.16 0.17 -13.54
CA PHE A 449 10.31 0.75 -14.27
C PHE A 449 11.23 1.63 -13.42
N SER A 450 10.94 1.78 -12.12
CA SER A 450 11.68 2.68 -11.24
C SER A 450 11.71 4.11 -11.77
N LEU A 451 10.66 4.51 -12.52
CA LEU A 451 10.50 5.87 -13.02
C LEU A 451 9.81 6.68 -11.94
N PRO A 452 10.36 7.84 -11.53
CA PRO A 452 9.74 8.65 -10.49
C PRO A 452 8.58 9.46 -11.07
N VAL A 453 7.43 8.79 -11.15
CA VAL A 453 6.16 9.37 -11.57
C VAL A 453 5.37 9.77 -10.32
N GLN A 454 4.87 11.00 -10.27
CA GLN A 454 4.02 11.48 -9.18
C GLN A 454 2.71 12.04 -9.73
N THR A 455 1.61 11.56 -9.15
CA THR A 455 0.26 12.02 -9.50
C THR A 455 -0.14 13.14 -8.55
N LEU A 456 -0.47 14.31 -9.09
CA LEU A 456 -0.92 15.48 -8.34
C LEU A 456 -2.39 15.73 -8.62
N ASN A 457 -3.17 15.80 -7.54
CA ASN A 457 -4.60 16.06 -7.60
C ASN A 457 -4.89 17.57 -7.65
N LYS A 458 -6.15 17.93 -7.93
CA LYS A 458 -6.64 19.30 -8.04
C LYS A 458 -6.25 20.18 -6.85
N THR A 459 -6.31 19.63 -5.65
CA THR A 459 -5.93 20.32 -4.40
C THR A 459 -4.45 20.70 -4.39
N THR A 460 -3.59 19.75 -4.74
CA THR A 460 -2.14 19.98 -4.78
C THR A 460 -1.77 20.94 -5.91
N ILE A 461 -2.41 20.83 -7.07
CA ILE A 461 -2.23 21.75 -8.20
C ILE A 461 -2.58 23.19 -7.77
N ASN A 462 -3.76 23.37 -7.18
CA ASN A 462 -4.23 24.68 -6.72
C ASN A 462 -3.33 25.27 -5.63
N LEU A 463 -2.72 24.45 -4.77
CA LEU A 463 -1.77 24.91 -3.75
C LEU A 463 -0.56 25.60 -4.38
N PHE A 464 0.06 24.98 -5.40
CA PHE A 464 1.19 25.58 -6.11
C PHE A 464 0.77 26.81 -6.93
N CYS A 465 -0.39 26.76 -7.62
CA CYS A 465 -0.92 27.93 -8.31
C CYS A 465 -1.19 29.10 -7.35
N GLY A 466 -1.77 28.84 -6.18
CA GLY A 466 -2.01 29.89 -5.18
C GLY A 466 -0.71 30.47 -4.61
N PHE A 467 0.36 29.67 -4.54
CA PHE A 467 1.68 30.14 -4.11
C PHE A 467 2.37 31.04 -5.16
N SER A 468 2.22 30.72 -6.45
CA SER A 468 2.69 31.61 -7.52
C SER A 468 2.01 32.98 -7.43
N GLU A 469 0.70 32.98 -7.20
CA GLU A 469 -0.14 34.17 -7.03
C GLU A 469 0.04 34.91 -5.70
N GLY A 470 0.86 34.40 -4.77
CA GLY A 470 1.06 35.01 -3.45
C GLY A 470 -0.13 34.90 -2.49
N LYS A 471 -1.09 34.03 -2.80
CA LYS A 471 -2.31 33.80 -1.99
C LYS A 471 -2.13 32.75 -0.89
N ILE A 472 -1.09 31.92 -0.99
CA ILE A 472 -0.78 30.83 -0.06
C ILE A 472 0.51 31.17 0.71
N LYS A 473 0.54 30.85 2.01
CA LYS A 473 1.72 31.05 2.86
C LYS A 473 2.79 29.99 2.57
N GLU A 474 4.07 30.38 2.65
CA GLU A 474 5.20 29.48 2.40
C GLU A 474 5.13 28.15 3.17
N LYS A 475 4.77 28.22 4.46
CA LYS A 475 4.67 27.04 5.35
C LYS A 475 3.70 25.97 4.84
N GLU A 476 2.66 26.36 4.10
CA GLU A 476 1.63 25.45 3.60
C GLU A 476 2.13 24.64 2.39
N VAL A 477 3.03 25.21 1.60
CA VAL A 477 3.59 24.59 0.38
C VAL A 477 4.87 23.80 0.69
N GLN A 478 5.67 24.27 1.66
CA GLN A 478 6.97 23.69 1.99
C GLN A 478 6.92 22.18 2.22
N GLY A 479 5.99 21.70 3.06
CA GLY A 479 5.88 20.27 3.38
C GLY A 479 5.41 19.42 2.20
N VAL A 480 4.54 19.97 1.35
CA VAL A 480 4.05 19.30 0.13
C VAL A 480 5.17 19.21 -0.90
N TYR A 481 5.88 20.32 -1.13
CA TYR A 481 7.04 20.38 -2.03
C TYR A 481 8.14 19.39 -1.62
N LYS A 482 8.52 19.35 -0.34
CA LYS A 482 9.57 18.44 0.14
C LYS A 482 9.19 16.96 -0.05
N ASN A 483 7.95 16.58 0.26
CA ASN A 483 7.49 15.20 0.06
C ASN A 483 7.41 14.83 -1.42
N LEU A 484 6.90 15.74 -2.26
CA LEU A 484 6.90 15.57 -3.72
C LEU A 484 8.32 15.33 -4.23
N PHE A 485 9.27 16.15 -3.79
CA PHE A 485 10.68 16.04 -4.15
C PHE A 485 11.31 14.71 -3.74
N ILE A 486 11.10 14.26 -2.50
CA ILE A 486 11.60 12.97 -2.00
C ILE A 486 11.01 11.80 -2.76
N SER A 487 9.73 11.89 -3.12
CA SER A 487 9.02 10.87 -3.89
C SER A 487 9.56 10.78 -5.32
N LEU A 488 9.88 11.93 -5.94
CA LEU A 488 10.54 12.01 -7.25
C LEU A 488 11.97 11.43 -7.26
N LEU A 489 12.55 11.15 -6.09
CA LEU A 489 13.89 10.60 -5.94
C LEU A 489 13.91 9.23 -5.27
N LYS A 490 12.74 8.60 -5.10
CA LYS A 490 12.59 7.40 -4.27
C LYS A 490 13.57 6.27 -4.62
N ASP A 491 13.79 6.02 -5.91
CA ASP A 491 14.63 4.91 -6.38
C ASP A 491 16.08 5.36 -6.70
N LEU A 492 16.40 6.63 -6.41
CA LEU A 492 17.71 7.25 -6.60
C LEU A 492 18.41 7.59 -5.28
N LYS A 493 17.62 7.75 -4.22
CA LYS A 493 18.13 8.22 -2.92
C LYS A 493 18.73 7.08 -2.10
N THR A 494 19.67 7.46 -1.26
CA THR A 494 20.16 6.67 -0.13
C THR A 494 19.74 7.41 1.13
N LEU A 495 19.21 6.71 2.11
CA LEU A 495 19.07 7.28 3.44
C LEU A 495 20.31 6.90 4.26
N GLU A 496 20.96 7.86 4.87
CA GLU A 496 21.99 7.64 5.89
C GLU A 496 21.47 8.10 7.25
N PHE A 497 21.71 7.30 8.29
CA PHE A 497 21.35 7.65 9.66
C PHE A 497 22.29 7.00 10.67
N GLU A 498 22.30 7.55 11.87
CA GLU A 498 23.00 7.02 13.04
C GLU A 498 22.03 6.30 13.99
N PHE A 499 22.55 5.32 14.74
CA PHE A 499 21.79 4.52 15.69
C PHE A 499 22.66 4.04 16.87
N GLU A 500 22.03 3.65 17.97
CA GLU A 500 22.68 3.07 19.16
C GLU A 500 21.74 2.08 19.87
N GLY A 501 22.30 1.19 20.69
CA GLY A 501 21.53 0.24 21.52
C GLY A 501 21.10 -1.04 20.80
N PHE A 502 21.44 -1.18 19.51
CA PHE A 502 21.21 -2.41 18.75
C PHE A 502 22.43 -3.33 18.82
N ASN A 503 22.24 -4.56 19.30
CA ASN A 503 23.28 -5.60 19.26
C ASN A 503 23.44 -6.13 17.83
N LEU A 504 24.20 -5.39 17.00
CA LEU A 504 24.50 -5.73 15.61
C LEU A 504 26.02 -5.81 15.43
N PRO A 505 26.51 -6.66 14.51
CA PRO A 505 27.90 -6.62 14.09
C PRO A 505 28.31 -5.22 13.60
N THR A 506 29.56 -4.83 13.86
CA THR A 506 30.10 -3.52 13.44
C THR A 506 30.11 -3.35 11.93
N GLN A 507 30.15 -4.44 11.17
CA GLN A 507 29.99 -4.46 9.71
C GLN A 507 28.96 -5.53 9.35
N LEU A 508 27.89 -5.10 8.68
CA LEU A 508 26.75 -5.95 8.36
C LEU A 508 26.04 -5.43 7.10
N ASN A 509 25.70 -6.34 6.19
CA ASN A 509 24.80 -6.08 5.08
C ASN A 509 23.50 -6.85 5.28
N VAL A 510 22.37 -6.16 5.33
CA VAL A 510 21.05 -6.78 5.38
C VAL A 510 20.35 -6.58 4.04
N PHE A 511 19.94 -7.67 3.40
CA PHE A 511 19.06 -7.62 2.24
C PHE A 511 17.63 -7.88 2.68
N ALA A 512 16.82 -6.81 2.73
CA ALA A 512 15.39 -6.90 2.96
C ALA A 512 14.68 -7.17 1.62
N VAL A 513 14.08 -8.34 1.50
CA VAL A 513 13.47 -8.85 0.26
C VAL A 513 11.96 -8.89 0.45
N LEU A 514 11.26 -8.02 -0.27
CA LEU A 514 9.81 -7.88 -0.19
C LEU A 514 9.13 -8.69 -1.29
N GLU A 515 8.28 -9.65 -0.90
CA GLU A 515 7.45 -10.40 -1.85
C GLU A 515 6.13 -9.67 -2.12
N LYS A 516 5.84 -9.46 -3.40
CA LYS A 516 4.59 -8.88 -3.88
C LYS A 516 3.93 -9.83 -4.90
N PRO A 517 2.98 -10.67 -4.48
CA PRO A 517 2.29 -11.58 -5.38
C PRO A 517 1.27 -10.87 -6.26
N SER A 518 1.04 -11.39 -7.46
CA SER A 518 -0.14 -11.07 -8.27
C SER A 518 -1.39 -11.74 -7.70
N THR A 519 -2.54 -11.41 -8.29
CA THR A 519 -3.75 -12.22 -8.13
C THR A 519 -3.54 -13.60 -8.77
N GLY A 520 -4.26 -14.61 -8.27
CA GLY A 520 -4.18 -15.97 -8.78
C GLY A 520 -4.64 -16.06 -10.24
N PHE A 521 -3.83 -16.69 -11.08
CA PHE A 521 -3.98 -16.73 -12.54
C PHE A 521 -3.96 -18.15 -13.13
N CYS A 522 -3.93 -19.25 -12.36
CA CYS A 522 -4.31 -20.58 -12.89
C CYS A 522 -4.54 -21.57 -11.75
N TYR A 523 -5.67 -22.26 -11.73
CA TYR A 523 -5.91 -23.40 -10.83
C TYR A 523 -5.42 -24.67 -11.51
N ARG A 524 -4.62 -25.49 -10.84
CA ARG A 524 -4.22 -26.79 -11.41
C ARG A 524 -5.48 -27.64 -11.65
N ARG A 525 -5.66 -28.10 -12.89
CA ARG A 525 -6.73 -29.02 -13.33
C ARG A 525 -8.18 -28.55 -13.14
N GLY A 526 -8.47 -27.25 -13.26
CA GLY A 526 -9.86 -26.77 -13.27
C GLY A 526 -10.60 -26.96 -11.94
N ASP A 527 -9.88 -27.26 -10.87
CA ASP A 527 -10.38 -27.38 -9.52
C ASP A 527 -10.17 -26.05 -8.77
N PRO A 528 -11.23 -25.23 -8.59
CA PRO A 528 -11.14 -23.93 -7.93
C PRO A 528 -10.77 -24.04 -6.43
N THR A 529 -10.74 -25.25 -5.86
CA THR A 529 -10.30 -25.48 -4.48
C THR A 529 -8.78 -25.55 -4.32
N GLN A 530 -8.02 -25.68 -5.42
CA GLN A 530 -6.55 -25.73 -5.38
C GLN A 530 -5.91 -24.33 -5.34
N LYS A 531 -4.69 -24.22 -4.80
CA LYS A 531 -3.95 -22.96 -4.77
C LYS A 531 -3.61 -22.48 -6.18
N ALA A 532 -4.09 -21.28 -6.54
CA ALA A 532 -3.83 -20.70 -7.86
C ALA A 532 -2.35 -20.31 -8.03
N TYR A 533 -1.80 -20.50 -9.23
CA TYR A 533 -0.52 -19.93 -9.66
C TYR A 533 -0.56 -18.40 -9.61
N ARG A 534 0.57 -17.76 -9.28
CA ARG A 534 0.71 -16.31 -9.11
C ARG A 534 2.05 -15.84 -9.68
N HIS A 535 2.11 -14.65 -10.26
CA HIS A 535 3.39 -14.02 -10.58
C HIS A 535 3.88 -13.25 -9.36
N PHE A 536 5.17 -12.93 -9.28
CA PHE A 536 5.76 -12.26 -8.11
C PHE A 536 6.70 -11.15 -8.53
N LEU A 537 6.57 -9.98 -7.89
CA LEU A 537 7.58 -8.92 -7.92
C LEU A 537 8.31 -8.93 -6.58
N TYR A 538 9.63 -9.03 -6.63
CA TYR A 538 10.50 -8.94 -5.47
C TYR A 538 11.24 -7.60 -5.49
N GLU A 539 11.04 -6.77 -4.47
CA GLU A 539 11.84 -5.55 -4.27
C GLU A 539 12.89 -5.80 -3.19
N ILE A 540 14.14 -5.45 -3.49
CA ILE A 540 15.27 -5.74 -2.63
C ILE A 540 15.87 -4.43 -2.16
N TYR A 541 15.89 -4.24 -0.84
CA TYR A 541 16.55 -3.13 -0.20
C TYR A 541 17.82 -3.61 0.48
N LYS A 542 18.90 -2.87 0.33
CA LYS A 542 20.16 -3.11 1.02
C LYS A 542 20.29 -2.13 2.17
N ILE A 543 20.60 -2.66 3.35
CA ILE A 543 20.91 -1.91 4.56
C ILE A 543 22.36 -2.23 4.91
N SER A 544 23.25 -1.26 4.79
CA SER A 544 24.67 -1.44 5.12
C SER A 544 24.96 -0.76 6.44
N VAL A 545 25.50 -1.50 7.41
CA VAL A 545 25.90 -1.03 8.74
C VAL A 545 27.41 -0.94 8.80
N ASN A 546 27.91 0.18 9.32
CA ASN A 546 29.33 0.40 9.61
C ASN A 546 29.46 1.20 10.91
N GLY A 547 29.86 0.52 11.99
CA GLY A 547 29.85 1.07 13.34
C GLY A 547 28.43 1.46 13.77
N ASN A 548 28.25 2.71 14.19
CA ASN A 548 26.97 3.28 14.60
C ASN A 548 26.21 3.98 13.46
N ARG A 549 26.63 3.77 12.21
CA ARG A 549 26.02 4.38 11.02
C ARG A 549 25.44 3.31 10.11
N ALA A 550 24.34 3.66 9.45
CA ALA A 550 23.78 2.81 8.42
C ALA A 550 23.27 3.58 7.21
N THR A 551 23.27 2.90 6.08
CA THR A 551 22.71 3.38 4.82
C THR A 551 21.66 2.42 4.28
N VAL A 552 20.53 2.95 3.80
CA VAL A 552 19.44 2.19 3.20
C VAL A 552 19.23 2.63 1.76
N GLU A 553 19.06 1.65 0.88
CA GLU A 553 18.86 1.85 -0.55
C GLU A 553 18.08 0.73 -1.20
N LEU A 554 17.41 1.05 -2.31
CA LEU A 554 16.89 0.03 -3.24
C LEU A 554 18.06 -0.55 -4.05
N GLU A 555 18.31 -1.85 -3.88
CA GLU A 555 19.38 -2.60 -4.53
C GLU A 555 18.93 -3.17 -5.89
N ASP A 556 17.80 -3.91 -5.90
CA ASP A 556 17.35 -4.65 -7.08
C ASP A 556 15.81 -4.86 -7.09
N LYS A 557 15.25 -5.22 -8.25
CA LYS A 557 13.87 -5.67 -8.43
C LYS A 557 13.84 -6.88 -9.36
N TYR A 558 13.22 -7.98 -8.92
CA TYR A 558 13.06 -9.21 -9.72
C TYR A 558 11.59 -9.47 -10.01
N LEU A 559 11.25 -9.71 -11.28
CA LEU A 559 9.93 -10.15 -11.71
C LEU A 559 10.02 -11.63 -12.05
N VAL A 560 9.23 -12.45 -11.36
CA VAL A 560 9.27 -13.90 -11.50
C VAL A 560 7.90 -14.42 -11.91
N LEU A 561 7.82 -15.02 -13.10
CA LEU A 561 6.60 -15.66 -13.58
C LEU A 561 6.55 -17.13 -13.14
N THR A 562 5.50 -17.55 -12.42
CA THR A 562 5.33 -18.98 -12.09
C THR A 562 4.88 -19.81 -13.30
N GLY A 563 5.05 -21.13 -13.19
CA GLY A 563 4.69 -22.07 -14.27
C GLY A 563 5.87 -22.50 -15.15
N GLY A 564 7.12 -22.41 -14.69
CA GLY A 564 8.27 -22.91 -15.44
C GLY A 564 8.67 -22.07 -16.67
N LEU A 565 8.02 -20.92 -16.85
CA LEU A 565 8.17 -20.04 -18.02
C LEU A 565 9.34 -19.05 -17.94
N ASP A 566 10.11 -19.03 -16.84
CA ASP A 566 10.97 -17.89 -16.52
C ASP A 566 12.36 -18.26 -15.97
N PHE A 567 13.39 -17.77 -16.65
CA PHE A 567 14.80 -17.81 -16.22
C PHE A 567 15.14 -16.83 -15.10
N GLU A 568 14.30 -15.80 -14.87
CA GLU A 568 14.53 -14.81 -13.81
C GLU A 568 14.43 -15.43 -12.41
N ALA A 569 13.64 -16.50 -12.22
CA ALA A 569 13.61 -17.26 -10.97
C ALA A 569 14.99 -17.83 -10.59
N ASP A 570 15.69 -18.42 -11.57
CA ASP A 570 17.03 -18.98 -11.37
C ASP A 570 18.09 -17.91 -11.21
N LYS A 571 17.97 -16.81 -11.96
CA LYS A 571 18.87 -15.66 -11.81
C LYS A 571 18.73 -15.03 -10.42
N PHE A 572 17.50 -14.89 -9.93
CA PHE A 572 17.24 -14.41 -8.58
C PHE A 572 17.78 -15.37 -7.52
N ARG A 573 17.56 -16.68 -7.67
CA ARG A 573 18.15 -17.71 -6.80
C ARG A 573 19.67 -17.61 -6.73
N ARG A 574 20.33 -17.51 -7.90
CA ARG A 574 21.80 -17.37 -7.97
C ARG A 574 22.30 -16.08 -7.32
N TRP A 575 21.55 -14.99 -7.45
CA TRP A 575 21.86 -13.74 -6.75
C TRP A 575 21.80 -13.94 -5.23
N ILE A 576 20.77 -14.61 -4.69
CA ILE A 576 20.69 -14.95 -3.26
C ILE A 576 21.87 -15.83 -2.84
N GLU A 577 22.17 -16.88 -3.61
CA GLU A 577 23.31 -17.79 -3.38
C GLU A 577 24.65 -17.05 -3.35
N GLU A 578 24.85 -16.09 -4.25
CA GLU A 578 26.06 -15.26 -4.28
C GLU A 578 26.18 -14.42 -3.02
N LYS A 579 25.10 -13.72 -2.62
CA LYS A 579 25.12 -12.86 -1.42
C LYS A 579 25.25 -13.68 -0.13
N ALA A 580 24.66 -14.87 -0.07
CA ALA A 580 24.75 -15.75 1.10
C ALA A 580 26.16 -16.27 1.39
N LYS A 581 27.10 -16.19 0.45
CA LYS A 581 28.51 -16.57 0.66
C LYS A 581 29.27 -15.56 1.52
N ASP A 582 28.83 -14.30 1.55
CA ASP A 582 29.43 -13.28 2.39
C ASP A 582 29.08 -13.52 3.87
N GLY A 583 30.11 -13.52 4.73
CA GLY A 583 29.98 -13.74 6.17
C GLY A 583 29.23 -12.62 6.88
N GLU A 584 29.29 -11.40 6.32
CA GLU A 584 28.64 -10.20 6.88
C GLU A 584 27.23 -9.98 6.33
N THR A 585 26.72 -10.90 5.52
CA THR A 585 25.39 -10.78 4.92
C THR A 585 24.32 -11.51 5.74
N LYS A 586 23.19 -10.84 5.96
CA LYS A 586 21.94 -11.40 6.50
C LYS A 586 20.77 -11.08 5.56
N PHE A 587 19.71 -11.87 5.64
CA PHE A 587 18.49 -11.64 4.86
C PHE A 587 17.28 -11.41 5.77
N CYS A 588 16.35 -10.56 5.31
CA CYS A 588 15.03 -10.41 5.89
C CYS A 588 13.99 -10.57 4.78
N PHE A 589 13.33 -11.73 4.74
CA PHE A 589 12.30 -12.04 3.75
C PHE A 589 10.93 -11.65 4.31
N ILE A 590 10.25 -10.73 3.64
CA ILE A 590 8.93 -10.24 4.06
C ILE A 590 7.89 -10.72 3.04
N THR A 591 7.01 -11.64 3.46
CA THR A 591 6.13 -12.44 2.59
C THR A 591 4.64 -12.15 2.78
N ALA A 592 3.88 -12.27 1.68
CA ALA A 592 2.44 -12.00 1.60
C ALA A 592 1.55 -12.84 2.52
N GLY A 593 2.06 -14.00 2.93
CA GLY A 593 1.48 -14.89 3.92
C GLY A 593 2.58 -15.82 4.44
N ALA A 594 2.16 -16.93 5.05
CA ALA A 594 3.05 -17.93 5.65
C ALA A 594 4.25 -18.31 4.78
N TRP A 595 5.41 -18.40 5.41
CA TRP A 595 6.67 -18.71 4.75
C TRP A 595 6.60 -20.05 4.00
N GLU A 596 5.98 -21.06 4.61
CA GLU A 596 5.78 -22.39 4.05
C GLU A 596 5.04 -22.32 2.70
N ASP A 597 4.14 -21.35 2.59
CA ASP A 597 3.30 -21.10 1.44
C ASP A 597 3.89 -20.12 0.42
N SER A 598 5.01 -19.46 0.75
CA SER A 598 5.64 -18.47 -0.10
C SER A 598 6.38 -19.11 -1.28
N TYR A 599 6.30 -18.47 -2.45
CA TYR A 599 7.09 -18.91 -3.60
C TYR A 599 8.59 -18.72 -3.39
N MET A 600 8.98 -17.77 -2.53
CA MET A 600 10.36 -17.60 -2.09
C MET A 600 10.91 -18.88 -1.44
N ASN A 601 10.11 -19.57 -0.63
CA ASN A 601 10.52 -20.84 -0.01
C ASN A 601 10.77 -21.92 -1.07
N GLU A 602 9.98 -21.96 -2.15
CA GLU A 602 10.25 -22.85 -3.30
C GLU A 602 11.58 -22.50 -3.99
N ILE A 603 11.87 -21.21 -4.19
CA ILE A 603 13.12 -20.74 -4.81
C ILE A 603 14.33 -21.14 -3.95
N ILE A 604 14.30 -20.83 -2.64
CA ILE A 604 15.41 -21.10 -1.71
C ILE A 604 15.58 -22.60 -1.47
N SER A 605 14.51 -23.38 -1.42
CA SER A 605 14.60 -24.84 -1.20
C SER A 605 15.22 -25.58 -2.37
N LYS A 606 15.26 -24.98 -3.57
CA LYS A 606 15.99 -25.51 -4.74
C LYS A 606 17.47 -25.12 -4.78
N SER A 607 17.92 -24.27 -3.85
CA SER A 607 19.31 -23.85 -3.78
C SER A 607 20.20 -24.93 -3.15
N GLY A 608 21.41 -25.11 -3.69
CA GLY A 608 22.45 -25.92 -3.03
C GLY A 608 22.92 -25.33 -1.69
N GLU A 609 22.66 -24.04 -1.45
CA GLU A 609 23.02 -23.28 -0.25
C GLU A 609 21.82 -23.08 0.70
N SER A 610 20.72 -23.83 0.51
CA SER A 610 19.45 -23.59 1.23
C SER A 610 19.60 -23.50 2.75
N SER A 611 20.37 -24.40 3.36
CA SER A 611 20.62 -24.39 4.81
C SER A 611 21.40 -23.15 5.27
N ASN A 612 22.42 -22.75 4.50
CA ASN A 612 23.21 -21.55 4.79
C ASN A 612 22.34 -20.29 4.67
N ILE A 613 21.56 -20.17 3.58
CA ILE A 613 20.60 -19.08 3.38
C ILE A 613 19.62 -19.02 4.56
N LYS A 614 18.93 -20.13 4.88
CA LYS A 614 17.94 -20.17 5.98
C LYS A 614 18.57 -19.80 7.33
N SER A 615 19.81 -20.20 7.61
CA SER A 615 20.49 -19.86 8.86
C SER A 615 20.79 -18.35 9.02
N LYS A 616 20.92 -17.63 7.90
CA LYS A 616 21.20 -16.19 7.83
C LYS A 616 19.94 -15.33 7.66
N SER A 617 18.76 -15.95 7.68
CA SER A 617 17.50 -15.32 7.26
C SER A 617 16.52 -15.12 8.39
N LEU A 618 15.78 -14.03 8.32
CA LEU A 618 14.54 -13.81 9.05
C LEU A 618 13.35 -13.90 8.09
N PHE A 619 12.24 -14.48 8.55
CA PHE A 619 11.00 -14.63 7.78
C PHE A 619 9.87 -13.88 8.50
N VAL A 620 9.15 -13.05 7.77
CA VAL A 620 8.21 -12.06 8.33
C VAL A 620 6.95 -12.04 7.47
N GLU A 621 5.78 -12.19 8.08
CA GLU A 621 4.49 -12.08 7.39
C GLU A 621 3.90 -10.67 7.52
N TYR A 622 3.18 -10.21 6.50
CA TYR A 622 2.54 -8.88 6.56
C TYR A 622 1.23 -8.83 7.38
N SER A 623 0.55 -9.97 7.57
CA SER A 623 -0.81 -10.02 8.15
C SER A 623 -0.87 -9.82 9.66
N GLU A 624 0.25 -9.81 10.36
CA GLU A 624 0.29 -10.18 11.77
C GLU A 624 0.26 -8.99 12.72
N LEU A 625 -0.79 -8.16 12.64
CA LEU A 625 -0.93 -6.94 13.44
C LEU A 625 -2.12 -6.99 14.42
N PRO A 626 -1.91 -6.93 15.76
CA PRO A 626 -2.88 -6.35 16.66
C PRO A 626 -2.83 -4.82 16.56
N THR A 627 -3.98 -4.16 16.57
CA THR A 627 -4.03 -2.70 16.71
C THR A 627 -4.12 -2.32 18.19
N ALA A 628 -3.50 -1.21 18.56
CA ALA A 628 -3.61 -0.61 19.88
C ALA A 628 -3.89 0.90 19.81
N TYR A 629 -4.37 1.44 20.92
CA TYR A 629 -4.59 2.86 21.18
C TYR A 629 -3.37 3.46 21.86
N ILE A 630 -2.97 4.66 21.48
CA ILE A 630 -1.71 5.27 21.93
C ILE A 630 -1.98 6.40 22.92
N SER A 631 -1.32 6.35 24.08
CA SER A 631 -1.27 7.50 25.00
C SER A 631 -0.41 8.64 24.45
N ASP A 632 -0.71 9.88 24.81
CA ASP A 632 0.08 11.06 24.41
C ASP A 632 1.59 10.94 24.64
N LYS A 633 1.95 10.56 25.87
CA LYS A 633 3.32 10.47 26.37
C LYS A 633 4.17 9.41 25.65
N ALA A 634 3.58 8.66 24.71
CA ALA A 634 4.19 7.58 23.93
C ALA A 634 4.43 7.95 22.46
N GLN A 635 4.00 9.12 21.99
CA GLN A 635 3.99 9.49 20.55
C GLN A 635 5.38 9.62 19.91
N GLU A 636 6.42 9.93 20.69
CA GLU A 636 7.79 10.07 20.19
C GLU A 636 8.59 8.75 20.25
N ASP A 637 8.04 7.71 20.86
CA ASP A 637 8.71 6.44 21.10
C ASP A 637 8.34 5.36 20.08
N CYS A 638 9.26 4.46 19.78
CA CYS A 638 8.95 3.18 19.16
C CYS A 638 8.92 2.11 20.27
N PHE A 639 7.74 1.52 20.52
CA PHE A 639 7.57 0.49 21.54
C PHE A 639 8.02 -0.87 21.02
N VAL A 640 8.73 -1.62 21.85
CA VAL A 640 9.09 -3.02 21.61
C VAL A 640 8.48 -3.86 22.71
N ILE A 641 7.55 -4.76 22.37
CA ILE A 641 6.99 -5.75 23.31
C ILE A 641 7.69 -7.09 23.06
N TYR A 642 8.38 -7.57 24.09
CA TYR A 642 9.09 -8.85 24.10
C TYR A 642 8.15 -10.03 24.16
N THR A 643 8.59 -11.22 23.72
CA THR A 643 7.74 -12.42 23.67
C THR A 643 7.11 -12.72 25.03
N SER A 644 7.88 -12.68 26.13
CA SER A 644 7.33 -12.88 27.48
C SER A 644 6.22 -11.90 27.86
N GLU A 645 6.35 -10.63 27.46
CA GLU A 645 5.32 -9.61 27.69
C GLU A 645 4.16 -9.74 26.70
N PHE A 646 4.42 -10.24 25.51
CA PHE A 646 3.41 -10.53 24.52
C PHE A 646 2.53 -11.72 24.93
N GLU A 647 3.10 -12.77 25.50
CA GLU A 647 2.33 -13.87 26.10
C GLU A 647 1.43 -13.36 27.23
N LYS A 648 1.95 -12.51 28.13
CA LYS A 648 1.12 -11.85 29.16
C LYS A 648 0.01 -11.01 28.54
N LEU A 649 0.27 -10.36 27.40
CA LEU A 649 -0.72 -9.58 26.68
C LEU A 649 -1.83 -10.50 26.14
N LYS A 650 -1.45 -11.62 25.49
CA LYS A 650 -2.41 -12.63 25.01
C LYS A 650 -3.25 -13.19 26.15
N GLU A 651 -2.62 -13.61 27.24
CA GLU A 651 -3.30 -14.08 28.46
C GLU A 651 -4.28 -13.03 28.99
N SER A 652 -3.84 -11.77 29.11
CA SER A 652 -4.68 -10.68 29.59
C SER A 652 -5.86 -10.36 28.68
N LEU A 653 -5.76 -10.66 27.39
CA LEU A 653 -6.83 -10.52 26.40
C LEU A 653 -7.66 -11.82 26.24
N GLY A 654 -7.30 -12.89 26.94
CA GLY A 654 -7.94 -14.21 26.87
C GLY A 654 -7.74 -14.93 25.53
N ILE A 655 -6.69 -14.61 24.78
CA ILE A 655 -6.35 -15.23 23.50
C ILE A 655 -5.88 -16.66 23.77
N SER A 656 -6.52 -17.64 23.11
CA SER A 656 -6.31 -19.07 23.42
C SER A 656 -5.39 -19.79 22.45
N LYS A 657 -5.03 -19.15 21.33
CA LYS A 657 -4.20 -19.77 20.30
C LYS A 657 -2.72 -19.71 20.69
N GLU A 658 -2.09 -20.87 20.77
CA GLU A 658 -0.64 -21.01 21.03
C GLU A 658 0.17 -20.76 19.75
N SER A 659 0.05 -19.57 19.15
CA SER A 659 0.98 -19.18 18.09
C SER A 659 2.29 -18.68 18.74
N ASN A 660 3.42 -19.33 18.40
CA ASN A 660 4.77 -19.01 18.90
C ASN A 660 5.38 -17.78 18.19
N LYS A 661 4.55 -16.83 17.79
CA LYS A 661 5.00 -15.67 17.04
C LYS A 661 5.32 -14.53 18.01
N VAL A 662 6.26 -13.65 17.65
CA VAL A 662 6.27 -12.18 17.94
C VAL A 662 7.45 -11.63 18.79
N SER A 663 8.10 -10.60 18.21
CA SER A 663 8.57 -9.38 18.88
C SER A 663 7.86 -8.19 18.23
N LEU A 664 7.12 -7.42 19.02
CA LEU A 664 6.16 -6.43 18.53
C LEU A 664 6.79 -5.04 18.56
N ALA A 665 7.16 -4.53 17.39
CA ALA A 665 7.69 -3.17 17.22
C ALA A 665 6.60 -2.21 16.76
N ILE A 666 6.19 -1.31 17.64
CA ILE A 666 5.10 -0.36 17.45
C ILE A 666 5.69 1.03 17.28
N LYS A 667 5.45 1.63 16.12
CA LYS A 667 5.71 3.05 15.92
C LYS A 667 4.38 3.81 15.84
N PRO A 668 4.09 4.74 16.76
CA PRO A 668 2.96 5.66 16.62
C PRO A 668 3.22 6.65 15.48
N ALA A 669 2.16 6.97 14.72
CA ALA A 669 2.25 7.95 13.64
C ALA A 669 2.45 9.36 14.20
N ASP A 670 3.39 10.12 13.63
CA ASP A 670 3.63 11.53 14.00
C ASP A 670 2.38 12.38 13.74
N ILE A 671 1.84 12.96 14.81
CA ILE A 671 0.66 13.81 14.76
C ILE A 671 1.08 15.20 14.25
N LYS A 672 0.69 15.54 13.02
CA LYS A 672 1.07 16.81 12.38
C LYS A 672 0.42 18.06 12.98
N ASP A 673 -0.69 17.91 13.70
CA ASP A 673 -1.43 19.03 14.30
C ASP A 673 -1.91 18.66 15.69
N GLU A 674 -1.04 18.87 16.67
CA GLU A 674 -1.31 18.61 18.09
C GLU A 674 -2.64 19.25 18.55
N SER A 675 -2.97 20.45 18.09
CA SER A 675 -4.17 21.17 18.54
C SER A 675 -5.49 20.45 18.26
N ARG A 676 -5.51 19.54 17.28
CA ARG A 676 -6.70 18.75 16.91
C ARG A 676 -6.91 17.51 17.78
N PHE A 677 -5.85 16.98 18.37
CA PHE A 677 -5.84 15.73 19.11
C PHE A 677 -5.79 15.95 20.62
N ARG A 678 -5.51 17.18 21.04
CA ARG A 678 -5.54 17.61 22.43
C ARG A 678 -6.98 17.66 22.95
N LEU A 679 -7.22 16.99 24.06
CA LEU A 679 -8.47 17.04 24.83
C LEU A 679 -8.42 18.22 25.82
N ASP A 680 -9.56 18.52 26.44
CA ASP A 680 -9.70 19.68 27.35
C ASP A 680 -8.87 19.52 28.63
N ASP A 681 -8.55 18.28 29.02
CA ASP A 681 -7.63 17.94 30.11
C ASP A 681 -6.14 18.09 29.74
N GLY A 682 -5.85 18.46 28.49
CA GLY A 682 -4.51 18.65 27.96
C GLY A 682 -3.83 17.36 27.48
N GLU A 683 -4.45 16.19 27.68
CA GLU A 683 -3.92 14.92 27.17
C GLU A 683 -4.35 14.67 25.72
N PHE A 684 -3.56 13.86 25.02
CA PHE A 684 -3.84 13.42 23.66
C PHE A 684 -4.14 11.93 23.68
N PHE A 685 -5.30 11.54 23.16
CA PHE A 685 -5.64 10.14 22.96
C PHE A 685 -5.70 9.89 21.45
N TYR A 686 -4.65 9.27 20.90
CA TYR A 686 -4.53 9.11 19.45
C TYR A 686 -4.82 7.69 19.01
N HIS A 687 -5.36 7.59 17.80
CA HIS A 687 -5.61 6.33 17.13
C HIS A 687 -4.94 6.30 15.76
N SER A 688 -3.66 5.89 15.72
CA SER A 688 -3.07 5.40 14.47
C SER A 688 -3.36 3.92 14.33
N SER A 689 -3.42 3.44 13.10
CA SER A 689 -3.12 2.05 12.80
C SER A 689 -1.68 1.79 13.22
N LEU A 690 -1.49 1.02 14.28
CA LEU A 690 -0.16 0.54 14.67
C LEU A 690 0.32 -0.49 13.66
N GLN A 691 1.58 -0.39 13.26
CA GLN A 691 2.30 -1.52 12.70
C GLN A 691 2.96 -2.31 13.82
N VAL A 692 3.03 -3.60 13.56
CA VAL A 692 3.52 -4.70 14.35
C VAL A 692 4.19 -5.59 13.33
N PHE A 693 5.07 -6.46 13.76
CA PHE A 693 5.41 -7.59 12.92
C PHE A 693 5.58 -8.78 13.83
N SER A 694 5.30 -9.95 13.30
CA SER A 694 5.71 -11.17 13.94
C SER A 694 6.44 -12.09 13.00
N THR A 695 7.09 -13.06 13.62
CA THR A 695 8.00 -13.98 12.95
C THR A 695 7.78 -15.34 13.58
N ASP A 696 7.88 -16.40 12.77
CA ASP A 696 7.85 -17.77 13.23
C ASP A 696 9.23 -18.16 13.80
N GLY A 697 9.36 -18.23 15.13
CA GLY A 697 10.63 -18.59 15.77
C GLY A 697 10.56 -18.70 17.30
N LEU A 698 11.59 -19.32 17.90
CA LEU A 698 11.78 -19.37 19.36
C LEU A 698 11.89 -17.95 19.94
N GLY A 699 11.22 -17.73 21.07
CA GLY A 699 10.98 -16.43 21.69
C GLY A 699 12.18 -15.48 21.76
N TRP A 700 11.88 -14.20 21.59
CA TRP A 700 12.84 -13.11 21.47
C TRP A 700 13.14 -12.60 22.88
N GLU A 701 13.82 -13.43 23.67
CA GLU A 701 14.18 -13.14 25.06
C GLU A 701 15.39 -12.19 25.13
N ARG A 702 15.67 -11.68 26.35
CA ARG A 702 16.84 -10.80 26.60
C ARG A 702 18.20 -11.50 26.48
N ASP A 703 18.22 -12.81 26.26
CA ASP A 703 19.44 -13.60 26.12
C ASP A 703 20.22 -13.23 24.83
N ASP A 704 21.55 -13.27 24.90
CA ASP A 704 22.45 -12.64 23.93
C ASP A 704 22.25 -13.17 22.50
N VAL A 705 22.01 -14.47 22.36
CA VAL A 705 21.80 -15.13 21.05
C VAL A 705 20.50 -14.68 20.38
N TYR A 706 19.44 -14.48 21.17
CA TYR A 706 18.13 -14.03 20.67
C TYR A 706 18.11 -12.53 20.42
N SER A 707 18.96 -11.77 21.14
CA SER A 707 19.10 -10.33 20.98
C SER A 707 19.63 -9.92 19.60
N GLU A 708 20.55 -10.66 18.97
CA GLU A 708 21.10 -10.30 17.65
C GLU A 708 20.02 -10.33 16.57
N ARG A 709 19.25 -11.43 16.51
CA ARG A 709 18.14 -11.59 15.54
C ARG A 709 17.05 -10.55 15.76
N ARG A 710 16.74 -10.26 17.03
CA ARG A 710 15.87 -9.14 17.43
C ARG A 710 16.32 -7.81 16.91
N ASN A 711 17.54 -7.42 17.25
CA ASN A 711 18.07 -6.13 16.87
C ASN A 711 18.16 -6.03 15.35
N LEU A 712 18.55 -7.10 14.65
CA LEU A 712 18.54 -7.17 13.18
C LEU A 712 17.16 -6.87 12.60
N PHE A 713 16.12 -7.47 13.17
CA PHE A 713 14.76 -7.29 12.70
C PHE A 713 14.23 -5.87 12.94
N LEU A 714 14.28 -5.42 14.20
CA LEU A 714 13.81 -4.09 14.60
C LEU A 714 14.52 -3.01 13.79
N PHE A 715 15.82 -3.15 13.65
CA PHE A 715 16.65 -2.24 12.86
C PHE A 715 16.22 -2.20 11.39
N THR A 716 16.01 -3.37 10.77
CA THR A 716 15.57 -3.50 9.38
C THR A 716 14.25 -2.78 9.15
N LEU A 717 13.26 -2.98 10.03
CA LEU A 717 11.95 -2.35 9.91
C LEU A 717 12.01 -0.82 10.04
N LEU A 718 12.76 -0.34 11.03
CA LEU A 718 12.93 1.10 11.24
C LEU A 718 13.61 1.73 10.03
N ALA A 719 14.72 1.14 9.58
CA ALA A 719 15.49 1.56 8.43
C ALA A 719 14.62 1.71 7.16
N LEU A 720 13.81 0.69 6.85
CA LEU A 720 12.91 0.71 5.69
C LEU A 720 11.79 1.74 5.83
N SER A 721 11.22 1.86 7.03
CA SER A 721 10.18 2.86 7.31
C SER A 721 10.70 4.29 7.19
N GLN A 722 11.96 4.53 7.61
CA GLN A 722 12.63 5.82 7.45
C GLN A 722 12.86 6.16 5.98
N TYR A 723 13.26 5.16 5.19
CA TYR A 723 13.64 5.34 3.79
C TYR A 723 12.47 5.86 2.94
N GLU A 724 11.24 5.43 3.21
CA GLU A 724 10.08 5.74 2.36
C GLU A 724 9.57 7.20 2.48
N SER A 725 9.58 7.84 3.66
CA SER A 725 8.96 9.17 3.84
C SER A 725 9.56 10.03 4.97
N GLU A 726 9.29 11.33 4.96
CA GLU A 726 9.65 12.26 6.07
C GLU A 726 8.84 12.04 7.34
N SER A 727 7.56 11.72 7.19
CA SER A 727 6.60 11.73 8.30
C SER A 727 6.43 10.39 9.01
N PHE A 728 7.10 9.32 8.54
CA PHE A 728 6.91 7.96 9.06
C PHE A 728 5.44 7.51 9.09
N GLN A 729 4.60 8.09 8.23
CA GLN A 729 3.15 7.98 8.40
C GLN A 729 2.58 6.61 8.05
N SER A 730 3.40 5.72 7.48
CA SER A 730 3.09 4.31 7.34
C SER A 730 4.36 3.55 6.97
N PRO A 731 4.84 2.60 7.78
CA PRO A 731 5.54 1.45 7.25
C PRO A 731 4.68 0.88 6.12
N TYR A 732 5.20 1.03 4.90
CA TYR A 732 4.74 0.27 3.76
C TYR A 732 3.25 0.43 3.37
N SER A 733 2.77 1.67 3.25
CA SER A 733 1.51 2.02 2.56
C SER A 733 1.42 1.50 1.12
N LYS A 734 2.52 0.98 0.56
CA LYS A 734 2.53 0.31 -0.73
C LYS A 734 2.05 -1.14 -0.69
N LEU A 735 2.03 -1.84 0.46
CA LEU A 735 1.63 -3.25 0.52
C LEU A 735 0.13 -3.49 0.34
N ASP A 736 -0.69 -2.54 0.78
CA ASP A 736 -2.14 -2.56 0.55
C ASP A 736 -2.49 -2.52 -0.96
N LEU A 737 -1.58 -2.03 -1.82
CA LEU A 737 -1.76 -2.07 -3.28
C LEU A 737 -1.63 -3.50 -3.84
N TRP A 738 -0.84 -4.36 -3.21
CA TRP A 738 -0.47 -5.67 -3.78
C TRP A 738 -1.33 -6.83 -3.25
N GLN A 739 -1.88 -6.71 -2.05
CA GLN A 739 -2.50 -7.86 -1.36
C GLN A 739 -4.03 -7.85 -1.34
N LYS A 740 -4.70 -6.70 -1.49
CA LYS A 740 -6.13 -6.58 -1.14
C LYS A 740 -7.04 -5.88 -2.14
N ARG A 741 -6.62 -5.64 -3.38
CA ARG A 741 -7.52 -5.04 -4.38
C ARG A 741 -8.31 -6.11 -5.14
N LYS A 742 -9.62 -5.93 -5.16
CA LYS A 742 -10.56 -6.65 -6.02
C LYS A 742 -10.01 -6.58 -7.46
N SER A 743 -9.62 -7.71 -8.03
CA SER A 743 -9.11 -7.72 -9.40
C SER A 743 -10.21 -7.28 -10.36
N LEU A 744 -9.90 -6.38 -11.29
CA LEU A 744 -10.74 -6.16 -12.46
C LEU A 744 -10.68 -7.42 -13.33
N TYR A 745 -11.82 -7.82 -13.86
CA TYR A 745 -11.93 -8.93 -14.80
C TYR A 745 -12.20 -8.37 -16.20
N LEU A 746 -11.29 -8.66 -17.10
CA LEU A 746 -11.37 -8.31 -18.51
C LEU A 746 -12.19 -9.39 -19.23
N LYS A 747 -13.05 -8.99 -20.15
CA LYS A 747 -13.65 -9.90 -21.14
C LYS A 747 -12.93 -9.67 -22.45
N ILE A 748 -12.27 -10.67 -23.02
CA ILE A 748 -11.55 -10.55 -24.30
C ILE A 748 -12.02 -11.66 -25.23
N ARG A 749 -12.32 -11.33 -26.47
CA ARG A 749 -12.68 -12.30 -27.50
C ARG A 749 -11.47 -12.70 -28.33
N ARG A 750 -11.38 -13.99 -28.64
CA ARG A 750 -10.41 -14.56 -29.58
C ARG A 750 -11.04 -15.71 -30.36
N ASN A 751 -11.03 -15.59 -31.69
CA ASN A 751 -11.83 -16.36 -32.62
C ASN A 751 -13.32 -16.38 -32.20
N GLN A 752 -13.86 -17.55 -31.85
CA GLN A 752 -15.23 -17.73 -31.37
C GLN A 752 -15.31 -17.82 -29.83
N GLY A 753 -14.19 -17.67 -29.12
CA GLY A 753 -14.12 -17.70 -27.66
C GLY A 753 -14.23 -16.33 -27.01
N GLU A 754 -14.94 -16.24 -25.89
CA GLU A 754 -14.85 -15.10 -24.96
C GLU A 754 -14.16 -15.59 -23.68
N TYR A 755 -13.18 -14.82 -23.24
CA TYR A 755 -12.28 -15.14 -22.15
C TYR A 755 -12.46 -14.12 -21.03
N GLN A 756 -12.70 -14.60 -19.80
CA GLN A 756 -12.69 -13.75 -18.61
C GLN A 756 -11.32 -13.86 -17.91
N ILE A 757 -10.60 -12.74 -17.79
CA ILE A 757 -9.19 -12.74 -17.40
C ILE A 757 -8.92 -11.70 -16.29
N PRO A 758 -8.21 -12.03 -15.20
CA PRO A 758 -7.83 -11.05 -14.17
C PRO A 758 -6.77 -10.07 -14.69
N LEU A 759 -7.08 -8.76 -14.68
CA LEU A 759 -6.20 -7.70 -15.18
C LEU A 759 -4.81 -7.75 -14.53
N ASN A 760 -4.74 -7.92 -13.21
CA ASN A 760 -3.46 -7.90 -12.49
C ASN A 760 -2.51 -9.01 -12.96
N ALA A 761 -3.01 -10.20 -13.33
CA ALA A 761 -2.16 -11.27 -13.85
C ALA A 761 -1.58 -10.90 -15.22
N VAL A 762 -2.45 -10.46 -16.13
CA VAL A 762 -2.09 -10.04 -17.49
C VAL A 762 -1.12 -8.87 -17.50
N LEU A 763 -1.24 -7.98 -16.52
CA LEU A 763 -0.39 -6.81 -16.38
C LEU A 763 1.06 -7.19 -16.02
N TYR A 764 1.27 -8.23 -15.19
CA TYR A 764 2.61 -8.77 -14.93
C TYR A 764 3.24 -9.33 -16.20
N GLU A 765 2.50 -10.12 -16.99
CA GLU A 765 2.97 -10.66 -18.26
C GLU A 765 3.30 -9.55 -19.29
N MET A 766 2.44 -8.54 -19.38
CA MET A 766 2.61 -7.38 -20.27
C MET A 766 3.89 -6.60 -19.92
N ILE A 767 4.08 -6.29 -18.63
CA ILE A 767 5.28 -5.61 -18.16
C ILE A 767 6.52 -6.47 -18.40
N TYR A 768 6.46 -7.76 -18.08
CA TYR A 768 7.55 -8.70 -18.32
C TYR A 768 7.97 -8.68 -19.80
N LEU A 769 7.03 -8.81 -20.73
CA LEU A 769 7.32 -8.80 -22.15
C LEU A 769 7.89 -7.45 -22.62
N ILE A 770 7.24 -6.32 -22.29
CA ILE A 770 7.71 -4.99 -22.73
C ILE A 770 9.09 -4.69 -22.14
N SER A 771 9.37 -5.14 -20.92
CA SER A 771 10.69 -4.99 -20.30
C SER A 771 11.81 -5.71 -21.07
N LYS A 772 11.50 -6.73 -21.88
CA LYS A 772 12.48 -7.41 -22.74
C LYS A 772 12.76 -6.65 -24.03
N ILE A 773 11.91 -5.70 -24.42
CA ILE A 773 12.04 -4.93 -25.66
C ILE A 773 12.99 -3.75 -25.43
N PRO A 774 14.04 -3.57 -26.25
CA PRO A 774 14.88 -2.37 -26.22
C PRO A 774 14.06 -1.12 -26.49
N ALA A 775 14.40 -0.05 -25.82
CA ALA A 775 13.78 1.24 -26.05
C ALA A 775 14.30 1.91 -27.34
N ASP A 776 13.60 2.93 -27.81
CA ASP A 776 13.97 3.68 -29.01
C ASP A 776 14.74 4.96 -28.66
N LYS A 777 15.98 5.04 -29.16
CA LYS A 777 16.90 6.16 -28.99
C LYS A 777 16.33 7.54 -29.39
N ASN A 778 15.24 7.58 -30.18
CA ASN A 778 14.69 8.81 -30.76
C ASN A 778 13.39 9.32 -30.11
N LEU A 779 12.88 8.71 -29.02
CA LEU A 779 11.54 9.00 -28.47
C LEU A 779 11.42 10.11 -27.40
N GLY A 780 12.55 10.75 -27.03
CA GLY A 780 12.67 11.69 -25.90
C GLY A 780 12.09 13.10 -26.05
#